data_AF-A0A1F8MZC8-F1
#
_entry.id   AF-A0A1F8MZC8-F1
#
_cell.length_a   1.000
_cell.length_b   1.000
_cell.length_c   1.000
_cell.angle_alpha   90.00
_cell.angle_beta   90.00
_cell.angle_gamma   90.00
#
_symmetry.space_group_name_H-M   'P 1'
#
loop_
_entity.id
_entity.type
_entity.pdbx_description
1 polymer ?
#
loop_
_entity_poly.entity_id
_entity_poly.type
_entity_poly.pdbx_seq_one_letter_code
_entity_poly.pdbx_strand_id
1 'polypeptide(L)'
;MSNADRTKMGLSNIKGYALLLVVAWSVIVFALLLWNAIQTREETRKYAHIYTNSAFEKDILYRRWATMHGGVYVPVTNKTPPNPYLSDIPERDIRTPSGRQLTLMNPAYMIRQVYEFEREVSGARSHLTSLKTIKPENAPDEWEKKALVAFEQGVTEISSIENIEGREYFRLMRPFITEEGCLKCHAGQGYKVNDIRGGISVSLPLASIRELAGTSQSRNISIYLLLWLVGTGGIVFGYYRVSKSEFKRNQAEKEIESANLDLEKKVQDRTAQLSQVNETLRKERQFLAAVFDSIEEGIVSCDANGVLARFNRATRVFHGLPEEPIPSDQWAQHYDLFLPDGKTPMKKEDVPLFRALQGEKVRNAEMMIIPKQDPARTLVASGQTLKDPEGKIIGAVVAMHDITERKRAEEAMKRNERVLRLFVEHSPAAIAMFDRDMKYIVASRRFLMDYDLGDRNIIGRSHYEVFPEIPERWREIHRRCLAGAVEKSEEDPFPRADGRTDWVRWEIHPWYKTQGEIGGIILFSEVITERKQAEEELRKHRDHLEGLVNERTATLTAKTNELNENQLALMSLVEELNDTTAELAVARDRAEGADKLKSAFLATMSHELRTPLNSIIGFTGIVLQGMSGPLNDEQAKQLGMAKDSANHLLALINDVLDISKIEAGQVEIIRRPFDMRSVIETALRTVLPLAAKKGLSLDSAIASDVGVIISDRRRVEQILINLVGNAVKFTEQGFVRVAARLVRSKEFGARSDEFGVVSALSTQSSALHRDLVEISVADTGIGIKPEDLDKLFKPFSQVDTGLARNHEGTGLGLSICGKLVEMLGGTIRVESEWGKGSKFTFTLPLS
;
A
#
# COMPACT_ATOMS: atom_id res chain seq x y z
N MET A 1 -12.38 28.38 34.52
CA MET A 1 -12.53 28.44 33.05
C MET A 1 -13.54 27.40 32.65
N SER A 2 -14.53 27.77 31.84
CA SER A 2 -15.57 26.82 31.42
C SER A 2 -14.99 25.77 30.47
N ASN A 3 -15.57 24.57 30.41
CA ASN A 3 -15.11 23.52 29.50
C ASN A 3 -15.16 23.96 28.01
N ALA A 4 -16.04 24.93 27.70
CA ALA A 4 -16.15 25.58 26.39
C ALA A 4 -14.93 26.47 26.03
N ASP A 5 -14.22 27.01 27.01
CA ASP A 5 -13.01 27.83 26.78
C ASP A 5 -11.80 26.96 26.42
N ARG A 6 -11.72 25.73 26.94
CA ARG A 6 -10.67 24.75 26.59
C ARG A 6 -10.85 24.19 25.18
N THR A 7 -12.08 23.93 24.74
CA THR A 7 -12.39 23.44 23.38
C THR A 7 -12.13 24.50 22.30
N LYS A 8 -12.45 25.78 22.56
CA LYS A 8 -12.10 26.89 21.65
C LYS A 8 -10.58 27.03 21.47
N MET A 9 -9.80 26.76 22.52
CA MET A 9 -8.34 26.82 22.46
C MET A 9 -7.72 25.70 21.61
N GLY A 10 -8.27 24.47 21.69
CA GLY A 10 -7.80 23.32 20.90
C GLY A 10 -8.01 23.48 19.38
N LEU A 11 -9.21 23.89 18.96
CA LEU A 11 -9.52 24.11 17.54
C LEU A 11 -8.80 25.33 16.93
N SER A 12 -8.58 26.38 17.74
CA SER A 12 -7.77 27.55 17.35
C SER A 12 -6.34 27.14 17.01
N ASN A 13 -5.75 26.27 17.84
CA ASN A 13 -4.37 25.83 17.64
C ASN A 13 -4.22 24.96 16.39
N ILE A 14 -5.16 24.07 16.09
CA ILE A 14 -5.10 23.21 14.89
C ILE A 14 -5.18 24.04 13.60
N LYS A 15 -6.05 25.07 13.56
CA LYS A 15 -6.08 26.04 12.45
C LYS A 15 -4.76 26.79 12.32
N GLY A 16 -4.18 27.22 13.45
CA GLY A 16 -2.88 27.89 13.49
C GLY A 16 -1.76 27.02 12.90
N TYR A 17 -1.66 25.76 13.31
CA TYR A 17 -0.66 24.83 12.79
C TYR A 17 -0.86 24.53 11.30
N ALA A 18 -2.09 24.32 10.85
CA ALA A 18 -2.37 24.10 9.43
C ALA A 18 -1.98 25.31 8.56
N LEU A 19 -2.29 26.53 9.02
CA LEU A 19 -1.89 27.76 8.33
C LEU A 19 -0.36 27.89 8.28
N LEU A 20 0.32 27.61 9.40
CA LEU A 20 1.77 27.69 9.50
C LEU A 20 2.45 26.67 8.56
N LEU A 21 1.90 25.45 8.45
CA LEU A 21 2.36 24.45 7.50
C LEU A 21 2.17 24.87 6.04
N VAL A 22 1.02 25.48 5.70
CA VAL A 22 0.79 26.02 4.34
C VAL A 22 1.77 27.14 4.00
N VAL A 23 2.02 28.05 4.95
CA VAL A 23 3.00 29.13 4.78
C VAL A 23 4.40 28.57 4.60
N ALA A 24 4.83 27.65 5.48
CA ALA A 24 6.14 27.03 5.40
C ALA A 24 6.33 26.26 4.07
N TRP A 25 5.33 25.47 3.66
CA TRP A 25 5.34 24.77 2.38
C TRP A 25 5.45 25.73 1.20
N SER A 26 4.69 26.82 1.22
CA SER A 26 4.72 27.84 0.17
C SER A 26 6.10 28.49 0.09
N VAL A 27 6.70 28.87 1.22
CA VAL A 27 8.05 29.45 1.26
C VAL A 27 9.08 28.49 0.65
N ILE A 28 9.02 27.20 1.00
CA ILE A 28 9.94 26.19 0.46
C ILE A 28 9.79 26.06 -1.06
N VAL A 29 8.57 25.91 -1.57
CA VAL A 29 8.35 25.73 -3.01
C VAL A 29 8.74 26.98 -3.80
N PHE A 30 8.43 28.18 -3.30
CA PHE A 30 8.86 29.43 -3.93
C PHE A 30 10.38 29.62 -3.89
N ALA A 31 11.04 29.25 -2.79
CA ALA A 31 12.50 29.30 -2.70
C ALA A 31 13.16 28.34 -3.71
N LEU A 32 12.61 27.13 -3.87
CA LEU A 32 13.09 26.17 -4.88
C LEU A 32 12.86 26.68 -6.32
N LEU A 33 11.71 27.28 -6.60
CA LEU A 33 11.42 27.88 -7.90
C LEU A 33 12.39 29.04 -8.20
N LEU A 34 12.66 29.90 -7.21
CA LEU A 34 13.60 30.99 -7.34
C LEU A 34 15.03 30.49 -7.55
N TRP A 35 15.44 29.47 -6.79
CA TRP A 35 16.74 28.81 -6.95
C TRP A 35 16.90 28.23 -8.34
N ASN A 36 15.88 27.52 -8.85
CA ASN A 36 15.87 26.98 -10.20
C ASN A 36 15.99 28.10 -11.25
N ALA A 37 15.25 29.19 -11.10
CA ALA A 37 15.35 30.33 -12.01
C ALA A 37 16.74 31.00 -12.01
N ILE A 38 17.40 31.08 -10.85
CA ILE A 38 18.78 31.59 -10.74
C ILE A 38 19.75 30.62 -11.44
N GLN A 39 19.62 29.33 -11.18
CA GLN A 39 20.46 28.29 -11.81
C GLN A 39 20.34 28.31 -13.34
N THR A 40 19.12 28.35 -13.88
CA THR A 40 18.91 28.40 -15.33
C THR A 40 19.52 29.65 -15.97
N ARG A 41 19.53 30.79 -15.27
CA ARG A 41 20.21 32.00 -15.75
C ARG A 41 21.74 31.82 -15.78
N GLU A 42 22.33 31.22 -14.76
CA GLU A 42 23.76 30.93 -14.74
C GLU A 42 24.17 29.94 -15.82
N GLU A 43 23.39 28.86 -16.00
CA GLU A 43 23.61 27.89 -17.07
C GLU A 43 23.55 28.55 -18.44
N THR A 44 22.53 29.38 -18.69
CA THR A 44 22.40 30.14 -19.94
C THR A 44 23.65 30.99 -20.23
N ARG A 45 24.20 31.65 -19.20
CA ARG A 45 25.43 32.44 -19.32
C ARG A 45 26.64 31.58 -19.60
N LYS A 46 26.78 30.42 -18.92
CA LYS A 46 27.87 29.46 -19.16
C LYS A 46 27.81 28.90 -20.59
N TYR A 47 26.64 28.53 -21.08
CA TYR A 47 26.45 28.07 -22.46
C TYR A 47 26.80 29.15 -23.49
N ALA A 48 26.38 30.40 -23.25
CA ALA A 48 26.74 31.52 -24.11
C ALA A 48 28.26 31.75 -24.15
N HIS A 49 28.94 31.67 -22.99
CA HIS A 49 30.40 31.76 -22.91
C HIS A 49 31.09 30.63 -23.68
N ILE A 50 30.71 29.37 -23.44
CA ILE A 50 31.26 28.21 -24.16
C ILE A 50 31.08 28.36 -25.66
N TYR A 51 29.87 28.73 -26.12
CA TYR A 51 29.59 28.90 -27.54
C TYR A 51 30.45 30.00 -28.16
N THR A 52 30.47 31.19 -27.55
CA THR A 52 31.27 32.33 -28.06
C THR A 52 32.77 32.02 -28.06
N ASN A 53 33.26 31.28 -27.05
CA ASN A 53 34.63 30.78 -27.02
C ASN A 53 34.91 29.80 -28.17
N SER A 54 34.04 28.81 -28.39
CA SER A 54 34.19 27.87 -29.51
C SER A 54 34.17 28.55 -30.87
N ALA A 55 33.32 29.58 -31.04
CA ALA A 55 33.29 30.39 -32.26
C ALA A 55 34.59 31.18 -32.45
N PHE A 56 35.11 31.81 -31.39
CA PHE A 56 36.40 32.51 -31.43
C PHE A 56 37.57 31.56 -31.82
N GLU A 57 37.66 30.37 -31.19
CA GLU A 57 38.71 29.40 -31.50
C GLU A 57 38.64 28.93 -32.95
N LYS A 58 37.42 28.71 -33.47
CA LYS A 58 37.18 28.37 -34.88
C LYS A 58 37.70 29.47 -35.82
N ASP A 59 37.43 30.73 -35.50
CA ASP A 59 37.88 31.87 -36.31
C ASP A 59 39.40 32.01 -36.34
N ILE A 60 40.04 31.86 -35.17
CA ILE A 60 41.50 31.85 -35.06
C ILE A 60 42.10 30.72 -35.89
N LEU A 61 41.50 29.53 -35.87
CA LEU A 61 41.96 28.38 -36.63
C LEU A 61 41.90 28.63 -38.15
N TYR A 62 40.77 29.10 -38.67
CA TYR A 62 40.64 29.44 -40.09
C TYR A 62 41.63 30.52 -40.53
N ARG A 63 41.82 31.53 -39.68
CA ARG A 63 42.76 32.61 -39.96
C ARG A 63 44.21 32.11 -39.96
N ARG A 64 44.60 31.27 -38.99
CA ARG A 64 45.94 30.66 -38.93
C ARG A 64 46.19 29.81 -40.16
N TRP A 65 45.22 28.99 -40.56
CA TRP A 65 45.28 28.23 -41.80
C TRP A 65 45.55 29.12 -43.02
N ALA A 66 44.77 30.18 -43.21
CA ALA A 66 44.97 31.12 -44.32
C ALA A 66 46.32 31.85 -44.23
N THR A 67 46.80 32.16 -43.02
CA THR A 67 48.08 32.84 -42.79
C THR A 67 49.26 31.93 -43.13
N MET A 68 49.17 30.63 -42.80
CA MET A 68 50.18 29.63 -43.19
C MET A 68 50.36 29.55 -44.70
N HIS A 69 49.28 29.71 -45.47
CA HIS A 69 49.32 29.72 -46.93
C HIS A 69 49.69 31.07 -47.56
N GLY A 70 49.88 32.13 -46.76
CA GLY A 70 50.16 33.48 -47.26
C GLY A 70 48.96 34.19 -47.90
N GLY A 71 47.74 33.66 -47.71
CA GLY A 71 46.52 34.05 -48.42
C GLY A 71 46.13 33.02 -49.49
N VAL A 72 44.95 33.22 -50.08
CA VAL A 72 44.39 32.31 -51.10
C VAL A 72 44.00 33.12 -52.34
N TYR A 73 44.40 32.68 -53.53
CA TYR A 73 43.93 33.29 -54.77
C TYR A 73 42.52 32.82 -55.10
N VAL A 74 41.61 33.77 -55.27
CA VAL A 74 40.20 33.50 -55.56
C VAL A 74 39.76 34.24 -56.81
N PRO A 75 38.78 33.71 -57.56
CA PRO A 75 38.24 34.37 -58.73
C PRO A 75 37.65 35.74 -58.38
N VAL A 76 37.93 36.74 -59.22
CA VAL A 76 37.31 38.06 -59.08
C VAL A 76 35.82 37.94 -59.39
N THR A 77 34.97 38.31 -58.43
CA THR A 77 33.51 38.36 -58.57
C THR A 77 32.95 39.61 -57.90
N ASN A 78 31.68 39.93 -58.12
CA ASN A 78 31.01 41.05 -57.41
C ASN A 78 31.04 40.89 -55.88
N LYS A 79 31.07 39.65 -55.37
CA LYS A 79 31.18 39.36 -53.92
C LYS A 79 32.63 39.32 -53.42
N THR A 80 33.60 39.25 -54.33
CA THR A 80 35.02 39.16 -54.01
C THR A 80 35.83 40.05 -54.95
N PRO A 81 35.68 41.38 -54.86
CA PRO A 81 36.51 42.30 -55.63
C PRO A 81 37.95 42.30 -55.11
N PRO A 82 38.93 42.71 -55.94
CA PRO A 82 40.31 42.93 -55.50
C PRO A 82 40.36 43.93 -54.34
N ASN A 83 41.12 43.60 -53.30
CA ASN A 83 41.18 44.43 -52.10
C ASN A 83 42.02 45.70 -52.37
N PRO A 84 41.44 46.91 -52.33
CA PRO A 84 42.16 48.15 -52.66
C PRO A 84 43.33 48.44 -51.71
N TYR A 85 43.22 48.02 -50.46
CA TYR A 85 44.20 48.27 -49.40
C TYR A 85 45.42 47.34 -49.43
N LEU A 86 45.51 46.48 -50.45
CA LEU A 86 46.66 45.60 -50.70
C LEU A 86 47.35 45.96 -52.03
N SER A 87 47.11 47.16 -52.58
CA SER A 87 47.69 47.61 -53.86
C SER A 87 49.21 47.48 -53.92
N ASP A 88 49.87 47.61 -52.77
CA ASP A 88 51.31 47.63 -52.65
C ASP A 88 51.93 46.23 -52.55
N ILE A 89 51.09 45.18 -52.53
CA ILE A 89 51.53 43.78 -52.49
C ILE A 89 51.82 43.29 -53.92
N PRO A 90 53.05 42.82 -54.21
CA PRO A 90 53.38 42.21 -55.49
C PRO A 90 52.50 40.98 -55.77
N GLU A 91 52.10 40.78 -57.02
CA GLU A 91 51.24 39.67 -57.45
C GLU A 91 49.86 39.63 -56.78
N ARG A 92 49.36 40.74 -56.21
CA ARG A 92 47.99 40.79 -55.64
C ARG A 92 46.94 40.24 -56.60
N ASP A 93 46.99 40.65 -57.86
CA ASP A 93 46.09 40.16 -58.91
C ASP A 93 46.90 39.42 -59.96
N ILE A 94 46.48 38.18 -60.26
CA ILE A 94 47.14 37.32 -61.23
C ILE A 94 46.14 36.85 -62.28
N ARG A 95 46.65 36.46 -63.45
CA ARG A 95 45.86 35.85 -64.51
C ARG A 95 46.35 34.43 -64.77
N THR A 96 45.43 33.47 -64.74
CA THR A 96 45.76 32.08 -65.08
C THR A 96 46.07 31.95 -66.58
N PRO A 97 46.77 30.89 -67.01
CA PRO A 97 46.96 30.60 -68.44
C PRO A 97 45.64 30.46 -69.23
N SER A 98 44.56 30.06 -68.56
CA SER A 98 43.21 30.00 -69.13
C SER A 98 42.49 31.36 -69.22
N GLY A 99 43.15 32.46 -68.85
CA GLY A 99 42.62 33.82 -68.91
C GLY A 99 41.77 34.24 -67.71
N ARG A 100 41.58 33.37 -66.70
CA ARG A 100 40.80 33.64 -65.49
C ARG A 100 41.55 34.63 -64.60
N GLN A 101 40.87 35.68 -64.16
CA GLN A 101 41.42 36.68 -63.25
C GLN A 101 41.22 36.24 -61.80
N LEU A 102 42.31 36.21 -61.03
CA LEU A 102 42.31 35.87 -59.61
C LEU A 102 42.88 37.03 -58.81
N THR A 103 42.38 37.23 -57.59
CA THR A 103 42.89 38.20 -56.63
C THR A 103 43.28 37.51 -55.33
N LEU A 104 44.31 38.02 -54.68
CA LEU A 104 44.80 37.51 -53.41
C LEU A 104 43.84 37.89 -52.28
N MET A 105 43.20 36.88 -51.69
CA MET A 105 42.44 37.02 -50.47
C MET A 105 43.34 36.76 -49.27
N ASN A 106 43.77 37.83 -48.60
CA ASN A 106 44.55 37.71 -47.37
C ASN A 106 43.68 37.20 -46.20
N PRO A 107 44.29 36.70 -45.10
CA PRO A 107 43.54 36.10 -43.98
C PRO A 107 42.49 37.03 -43.35
N ALA A 108 42.77 38.34 -43.28
CA ALA A 108 41.83 39.32 -42.73
C ALA A 108 40.63 39.59 -43.66
N TYR A 109 40.84 39.57 -44.97
CA TYR A 109 39.76 39.71 -45.95
C TYR A 109 38.88 38.45 -45.99
N MET A 110 39.50 37.27 -45.91
CA MET A 110 38.79 35.98 -45.85
C MET A 110 37.85 35.91 -44.64
N ILE A 111 38.39 36.14 -43.43
CA ILE A 111 37.61 36.05 -42.18
C ILE A 111 36.43 37.02 -42.17
N ARG A 112 36.59 38.21 -42.77
CA ARG A 112 35.48 39.15 -42.90
C ARG A 112 34.33 38.60 -43.74
N GLN A 113 34.62 37.96 -44.87
CA GLN A 113 33.56 37.33 -45.68
C GLN A 113 32.86 36.22 -44.90
N VAL A 114 33.60 35.47 -44.07
CA VAL A 114 33.02 34.48 -43.16
C VAL A 114 32.11 35.14 -42.13
N TYR A 115 32.48 36.31 -41.57
CA TYR A 115 31.65 37.03 -40.61
C TYR A 115 30.36 37.59 -41.21
N GLU A 116 30.45 38.14 -42.42
CA GLU A 116 29.27 38.59 -43.17
C GLU A 116 28.30 37.41 -43.40
N PHE A 117 28.83 36.24 -43.77
CA PHE A 117 28.03 35.03 -43.95
C PHE A 117 27.47 34.48 -42.63
N GLU A 118 28.27 34.44 -41.55
CA GLU A 118 27.84 33.97 -40.23
C GLU A 118 26.69 34.82 -39.67
N ARG A 119 26.73 36.14 -39.92
CA ARG A 119 25.67 37.07 -39.55
C ARG A 119 24.36 36.76 -40.27
N GLU A 120 24.41 36.39 -41.55
CA GLU A 120 23.22 36.02 -42.33
C GLU A 120 22.62 34.67 -41.89
N VAL A 121 23.46 33.68 -41.56
CA VAL A 121 23.01 32.31 -41.27
C VAL A 121 22.61 32.11 -39.81
N SER A 122 23.40 32.61 -38.87
CA SER A 122 23.27 32.31 -37.43
C SER A 122 22.79 33.49 -36.58
N GLY A 123 22.86 34.71 -37.13
CA GLY A 123 22.61 35.94 -36.38
C GLY A 123 23.68 36.29 -35.33
N ALA A 124 24.68 35.43 -35.11
CA ALA A 124 25.89 35.77 -34.37
C ALA A 124 26.70 36.82 -35.14
N ARG A 125 27.33 37.75 -34.42
CA ARG A 125 28.14 38.82 -35.01
C ARG A 125 29.57 38.69 -34.51
N SER A 126 30.47 38.41 -35.43
CA SER A 126 31.91 38.41 -35.17
C SER A 126 32.53 39.65 -35.80
N HIS A 127 33.44 40.32 -35.09
CA HIS A 127 34.04 41.57 -35.55
C HIS A 127 35.53 41.62 -35.23
N LEU A 128 36.32 41.95 -36.27
CA LEU A 128 37.77 42.15 -36.16
C LEU A 128 38.07 43.64 -36.16
N THR A 129 38.58 44.14 -35.04
CA THR A 129 38.79 45.58 -34.83
C THR A 129 40.16 45.89 -34.21
N SER A 130 40.59 47.15 -34.28
CA SER A 130 41.84 47.67 -33.72
C SER A 130 41.70 49.14 -33.34
N LEU A 131 42.56 49.65 -32.45
CA LEU A 131 42.62 51.10 -32.14
C LEU A 131 43.21 51.92 -33.30
N LYS A 132 44.04 51.29 -34.14
CA LYS A 132 44.60 51.87 -35.37
C LYS A 132 43.93 51.23 -36.58
N THR A 133 42.83 51.80 -37.06
CA THR A 133 42.06 51.24 -38.18
C THR A 133 42.48 51.83 -39.52
N ILE A 134 42.60 50.97 -40.54
CA ILE A 134 42.84 51.39 -41.94
C ILE A 134 41.52 51.57 -42.67
N LYS A 135 40.53 50.74 -42.33
CA LYS A 135 39.17 50.80 -42.87
C LYS A 135 38.24 51.39 -41.81
N PRO A 136 37.44 52.42 -42.14
CA PRO A 136 36.47 53.00 -41.21
C PRO A 136 35.48 51.97 -40.63
N GLU A 137 35.08 50.98 -41.43
CA GLU A 137 34.18 49.89 -41.03
C GLU A 137 34.71 49.00 -39.89
N ASN A 138 36.02 48.99 -39.65
CA ASN A 138 36.64 48.20 -38.58
C ASN A 138 36.76 48.99 -37.27
N ALA A 139 36.24 50.21 -37.21
CA ALA A 139 36.29 51.03 -36.00
C ALA A 139 35.59 50.31 -34.84
N PRO A 140 36.22 50.22 -33.66
CA PRO A 140 35.61 49.55 -32.52
C PRO A 140 34.41 50.36 -32.05
N ASP A 141 33.36 49.66 -31.59
CA ASP A 141 32.32 50.30 -30.80
C ASP A 141 32.81 50.67 -29.39
N GLU A 142 31.97 51.35 -28.60
CA GLU A 142 32.34 51.80 -27.26
C GLU A 142 32.71 50.67 -26.29
N TRP A 143 32.16 49.47 -26.47
CA TRP A 143 32.49 48.31 -25.65
C TRP A 143 33.82 47.68 -26.11
N GLU A 144 34.00 47.51 -27.41
CA GLU A 144 35.23 46.97 -28.01
C GLU A 144 36.42 47.89 -27.73
N LYS A 145 36.22 49.21 -27.76
CA LYS A 145 37.25 50.21 -27.46
C LYS A 145 37.73 50.09 -26.02
N LYS A 146 36.81 49.92 -25.06
CA LYS A 146 37.16 49.67 -23.65
C LYS A 146 37.92 48.36 -23.51
N ALA A 147 37.51 47.32 -24.23
CA ALA A 147 38.17 46.03 -24.19
C ALA A 147 39.60 46.08 -24.75
N LEU A 148 39.80 46.76 -25.88
CA LEU A 148 41.12 46.96 -26.48
C LEU A 148 42.10 47.68 -25.55
N VAL A 149 41.64 48.75 -24.87
CA VAL A 149 42.46 49.47 -23.87
C VAL A 149 42.80 48.58 -22.67
N ALA A 150 41.85 47.77 -22.20
CA ALA A 150 42.09 46.83 -21.11
C ALA A 150 43.09 45.73 -21.50
N PHE A 151 43.11 45.30 -22.76
CA PHE A 151 44.11 44.33 -23.22
C PHE A 151 45.53 44.89 -23.22
N GLU A 152 45.72 46.17 -23.55
CA GLU A 152 47.01 46.85 -23.39
C GLU A 152 47.51 46.87 -21.93
N GLN A 153 46.58 46.73 -20.96
CA GLN A 153 46.87 46.63 -19.52
C GLN A 153 47.05 45.18 -19.03
N GLY A 154 47.08 44.19 -19.94
CA GLY A 154 47.33 42.79 -19.61
C GLY A 154 46.10 41.92 -19.38
N VAL A 155 44.88 42.43 -19.62
CA VAL A 155 43.67 41.61 -19.61
C VAL A 155 43.68 40.66 -20.82
N THR A 156 43.32 39.40 -20.61
CA THR A 156 43.37 38.36 -21.66
C THR A 156 42.01 38.04 -22.28
N GLU A 157 40.91 38.40 -21.60
CA GLU A 157 39.55 38.19 -22.07
C GLU A 157 38.60 39.18 -21.39
N ILE A 158 37.64 39.69 -22.15
CA ILE A 158 36.50 40.45 -21.63
C ILE A 158 35.22 39.83 -22.16
N SER A 159 34.26 39.60 -21.25
CA SER A 159 32.92 39.18 -21.64
C SER A 159 31.84 39.84 -20.79
N SER A 160 30.75 40.24 -21.44
CA SER A 160 29.58 40.83 -20.77
C SER A 160 28.33 40.69 -21.63
N ILE A 161 27.17 40.91 -21.00
CA ILE A 161 25.90 41.01 -21.73
C ILE A 161 25.72 42.48 -22.10
N GLU A 162 25.61 42.76 -23.40
CA GLU A 162 25.45 44.10 -23.93
C GLU A 162 24.20 44.19 -24.79
N ASN A 163 23.65 45.39 -24.92
CA ASN A 163 22.52 45.64 -25.79
C ASN A 163 23.02 46.20 -27.13
N ILE A 164 22.76 45.48 -28.21
CA ILE A 164 23.07 45.89 -29.59
C ILE A 164 21.76 46.02 -30.34
N GLU A 165 21.42 47.23 -30.80
CA GLU A 165 20.21 47.51 -31.59
C GLU A 165 18.90 47.02 -30.93
N GLY A 166 18.80 47.13 -29.60
CA GLY A 166 17.60 46.75 -28.85
C GLY A 166 17.50 45.26 -28.50
N ARG A 167 18.54 44.47 -28.77
CA ARG A 167 18.60 43.03 -28.44
C ARG A 167 19.77 42.73 -27.50
N GLU A 168 19.56 41.81 -26.56
CA GLU A 168 20.62 41.35 -25.66
C GLU A 168 21.55 40.36 -26.35
N TYR A 169 22.84 40.66 -26.33
CA TYR A 169 23.92 39.81 -26.83
C TYR A 169 24.88 39.47 -25.70
N PHE A 170 25.30 38.21 -25.64
CA PHE A 170 26.49 37.84 -24.88
C PHE A 170 27.70 38.10 -25.76
N ARG A 171 28.57 39.02 -25.35
CA ARG A 171 29.78 39.40 -26.08
C ARG A 171 30.99 38.84 -25.37
N LEU A 172 31.92 38.29 -26.14
CA LEU A 172 33.24 37.87 -25.69
C LEU A 172 34.27 38.46 -26.64
N MET A 173 35.35 39.03 -26.10
CA MET A 173 36.45 39.57 -26.88
C MET A 173 37.77 39.16 -26.27
N ARG A 174 38.72 38.83 -27.14
CA ARG A 174 40.10 38.51 -26.76
C ARG A 174 41.08 39.33 -27.61
N PRO A 175 42.27 39.63 -27.09
CA PRO A 175 43.28 40.36 -27.83
C PRO A 175 43.78 39.54 -29.01
N PHE A 176 44.06 40.24 -30.09
CA PHE A 176 44.68 39.69 -31.27
C PHE A 176 46.18 40.04 -31.25
N ILE A 177 47.01 39.01 -31.12
CA ILE A 177 48.46 39.13 -30.99
C ILE A 177 49.13 38.98 -32.36
N THR A 178 50.13 39.81 -32.64
CA THR A 178 50.85 39.82 -33.91
C THR A 178 51.81 38.62 -34.01
N GLU A 179 51.61 37.77 -35.01
CA GLU A 179 52.50 36.63 -35.35
C GLU A 179 53.41 36.98 -36.56
N GLU A 180 54.47 36.22 -36.83
CA GLU A 180 55.41 36.51 -37.95
C GLU A 180 54.71 36.65 -39.31
N GLY A 181 53.74 35.78 -39.61
CA GLY A 181 52.95 35.85 -40.84
C GLY A 181 52.12 37.13 -40.98
N CYS A 182 51.85 37.83 -39.88
CA CYS A 182 51.11 39.09 -39.89
C CYS A 182 51.94 40.26 -40.45
N LEU A 183 53.28 40.17 -40.36
CA LEU A 183 54.18 41.23 -40.81
C LEU A 183 54.24 41.33 -42.34
N LYS A 184 53.91 40.26 -43.07
CA LYS A 184 53.84 40.26 -44.55
C LYS A 184 52.91 41.34 -45.12
N CYS A 185 51.85 41.70 -44.39
CA CYS A 185 50.89 42.73 -44.80
C CYS A 185 50.88 43.97 -43.88
N HIS A 186 51.57 43.93 -42.73
CA HIS A 186 51.50 44.99 -41.70
C HIS A 186 52.87 45.51 -41.24
N ALA A 187 53.96 45.09 -41.87
CA ALA A 187 55.29 45.63 -41.60
C ALA A 187 55.33 47.17 -41.72
N GLY A 188 54.59 47.75 -42.69
CA GLY A 188 54.49 49.20 -42.87
C GLY A 188 53.75 49.99 -41.78
N GLN A 189 53.10 49.31 -40.82
CA GLN A 189 52.40 49.94 -39.69
C GLN A 189 53.21 49.96 -38.39
N GLY A 190 54.42 49.38 -38.38
CA GLY A 190 55.34 49.41 -37.24
C GLY A 190 55.03 48.41 -36.12
N TYR A 191 54.15 47.43 -36.34
CA TYR A 191 53.90 46.34 -35.39
C TYR A 191 55.06 45.34 -35.33
N LYS A 192 55.36 44.83 -34.14
CA LYS A 192 56.32 43.76 -33.87
C LYS A 192 55.62 42.46 -33.51
N VAL A 193 56.34 41.34 -33.64
CA VAL A 193 55.85 40.04 -33.15
C VAL A 193 55.54 40.16 -31.65
N ASN A 194 54.41 39.62 -31.22
CA ASN A 194 53.81 39.72 -29.87
C ASN A 194 53.15 41.05 -29.51
N ASP A 195 53.10 42.05 -30.39
CA ASP A 195 52.29 43.25 -30.13
C ASP A 195 50.78 42.94 -30.18
N ILE A 196 49.99 43.59 -29.33
CA ILE A 196 48.53 43.60 -29.42
C ILE A 196 48.13 44.47 -30.60
N ARG A 197 47.65 43.84 -31.66
CA ARG A 197 47.31 44.52 -32.90
C ARG A 197 45.85 44.96 -32.95
N GLY A 198 45.01 44.31 -32.17
CA GLY A 198 43.58 44.56 -32.13
C GLY A 198 42.89 43.51 -31.27
N GLY A 199 41.65 43.19 -31.59
CA GLY A 199 40.92 42.12 -30.94
C GLY A 199 39.82 41.58 -31.84
N ILE A 200 39.36 40.38 -31.49
CA ILE A 200 38.24 39.72 -32.16
C ILE A 200 37.13 39.64 -31.14
N SER A 201 36.00 40.26 -31.45
CA SER A 201 34.78 40.15 -30.67
C SER A 201 33.84 39.14 -31.32
N VAL A 202 33.18 38.33 -30.48
CA VAL A 202 32.11 37.41 -30.88
C VAL A 202 30.89 37.77 -30.04
N SER A 203 29.78 38.05 -30.71
CA SER A 203 28.54 38.51 -30.09
C SER A 203 27.40 37.55 -30.46
N LEU A 204 26.90 36.82 -29.46
CA LEU A 204 25.83 35.83 -29.62
C LEU A 204 24.50 36.39 -29.12
N PRO A 205 23.41 36.39 -29.92
CA PRO A 205 22.12 36.87 -29.45
C PRO A 205 21.59 35.92 -28.37
N LEU A 206 21.32 36.43 -27.17
CA LEU A 206 20.83 35.59 -26.07
C LEU A 206 19.43 35.03 -26.31
N ALA A 207 18.66 35.66 -27.20
CA ALA A 207 17.33 35.18 -27.58
C ALA A 207 17.34 33.74 -28.11
N SER A 208 18.35 33.36 -28.91
CA SER A 208 18.42 32.01 -29.50
C SER A 208 18.70 30.93 -28.44
N ILE A 209 19.50 31.24 -27.42
CA ILE A 209 19.71 30.33 -26.28
C ILE A 209 18.50 30.34 -25.33
N ARG A 210 17.92 31.51 -25.07
CA ARG A 210 16.77 31.65 -24.16
C ARG A 210 15.51 30.98 -24.70
N GLU A 211 15.31 30.93 -26.01
CA GLU A 211 14.18 30.21 -26.62
C GLU A 211 14.27 28.71 -26.34
N LEU A 212 15.46 28.14 -26.45
CA LEU A 212 15.74 26.75 -26.06
C LEU A 212 15.53 26.52 -24.56
N ALA A 213 15.96 27.47 -23.71
CA ALA A 213 15.79 27.38 -22.25
C ALA A 213 14.34 27.64 -21.77
N GLY A 214 13.57 28.48 -22.49
CA GLY A 214 12.27 28.97 -22.08
C GLY A 214 11.18 27.89 -22.04
N THR A 215 11.25 26.92 -22.95
CA THR A 215 10.37 25.74 -22.93
C THR A 215 10.58 24.92 -21.65
N SER A 216 11.84 24.69 -21.26
CA SER A 216 12.18 24.01 -20.00
C SER A 216 11.73 24.82 -18.77
N GLN A 217 11.89 26.14 -18.80
CA GLN A 217 11.47 27.02 -17.70
C GLN A 217 9.95 26.97 -17.46
N SER A 218 9.14 27.04 -18.52
CA SER A 218 7.67 26.97 -18.41
C SER A 218 7.18 25.64 -17.85
N ARG A 219 7.81 24.53 -18.26
CA ARG A 219 7.58 23.19 -17.72
C ARG A 219 7.94 23.12 -16.24
N ASN A 220 9.10 23.65 -15.84
CA ASN A 220 9.51 23.66 -14.44
C ASN A 220 8.56 24.48 -13.57
N ILE A 221 8.14 25.67 -14.01
CA ILE A 221 7.12 26.48 -13.32
C ILE A 221 5.84 25.67 -13.10
N SER A 222 5.39 24.94 -14.13
CA SER A 222 4.19 24.10 -14.05
C SER A 222 4.35 22.95 -13.03
N ILE A 223 5.52 22.32 -12.98
CA ILE A 223 5.84 21.27 -12.00
C ILE A 223 5.83 21.82 -10.57
N TYR A 224 6.49 22.96 -10.32
CA TYR A 224 6.49 23.58 -9.00
C TYR A 224 5.09 24.06 -8.58
N LEU A 225 4.27 24.53 -9.51
CA LEU A 225 2.87 24.89 -9.25
C LEU A 225 2.02 23.66 -8.91
N LEU A 226 2.21 22.54 -9.60
CA LEU A 226 1.54 21.26 -9.27
C LEU A 226 1.97 20.77 -7.88
N LEU A 227 3.28 20.79 -7.58
CA LEU A 227 3.82 20.40 -6.28
C LEU A 227 3.24 21.28 -5.15
N TRP A 228 3.15 22.58 -5.40
CA TRP A 228 2.53 23.53 -4.47
C TRP A 228 1.05 23.18 -4.24
N LEU A 229 0.26 22.94 -5.29
CA LEU A 229 -1.15 22.56 -5.18
C LEU A 229 -1.36 21.24 -4.43
N VAL A 230 -0.59 20.21 -4.74
CA VAL A 230 -0.70 18.89 -4.09
C VAL A 230 -0.36 18.99 -2.61
N GLY A 231 0.75 19.65 -2.25
CA GLY A 231 1.14 19.80 -0.85
C GLY A 231 0.14 20.66 -0.05
N THR A 232 -0.33 21.76 -0.63
CA THR A 232 -1.34 22.62 0.02
C THR A 232 -2.66 21.87 0.18
N GLY A 233 -3.10 21.14 -0.85
CA GLY A 233 -4.29 20.29 -0.80
C GLY A 233 -4.19 19.19 0.26
N GLY A 234 -3.03 18.54 0.39
CA GLY A 234 -2.76 17.54 1.42
C GLY A 234 -2.85 18.11 2.84
N ILE A 235 -2.28 19.29 3.08
CA ILE A 235 -2.34 19.97 4.39
C ILE A 235 -3.79 20.36 4.73
N VAL A 236 -4.53 20.93 3.77
CA VAL A 236 -5.95 21.30 3.95
C VAL A 236 -6.81 20.07 4.19
N PHE A 237 -6.57 18.97 3.47
CA PHE A 237 -7.28 17.71 3.67
C PHE A 237 -7.00 17.12 5.06
N GLY A 238 -5.73 17.12 5.50
CA GLY A 238 -5.35 16.71 6.84
C GLY A 238 -6.04 17.54 7.92
N TYR A 239 -6.04 18.88 7.77
CA TYR A 239 -6.78 19.80 8.64
C TYR A 239 -8.27 19.48 8.71
N TYR A 240 -8.91 19.22 7.55
CA TYR A 240 -10.33 18.88 7.49
C TYR A 240 -10.63 17.56 8.20
N ARG A 241 -9.80 16.52 7.99
CA ARG A 241 -9.97 15.21 8.65
C ARG A 241 -9.85 15.32 10.16
N VAL A 242 -8.84 16.02 10.66
CA VAL A 242 -8.62 16.21 12.10
C VAL A 242 -9.76 17.04 12.71
N SER A 243 -10.16 18.14 12.06
CA SER A 243 -11.27 18.98 12.53
C SER A 243 -12.60 18.21 12.59
N LYS A 244 -12.87 17.35 11.61
CA LYS A 244 -14.05 16.49 11.59
C LYS A 244 -14.03 15.45 12.73
N SER A 245 -12.86 14.91 13.05
CA SER A 245 -12.68 13.99 14.18
C SER A 245 -12.93 14.67 15.52
N GLU A 246 -12.33 15.85 15.73
CA GLU A 246 -12.55 16.72 16.89
C GLU A 246 -14.03 17.07 17.07
N PHE A 247 -14.73 17.44 15.98
CA PHE A 247 -16.15 17.76 16.04
C PHE A 247 -17.00 16.57 16.51
N LYS A 248 -16.76 15.37 15.96
CA LYS A 248 -17.45 14.15 16.38
C LYS A 248 -17.21 13.83 17.85
N ARG A 249 -15.96 13.99 18.32
CA ARG A 249 -15.60 13.76 19.71
C ARG A 249 -16.31 14.74 20.65
N ASN A 250 -16.32 16.03 20.31
CA ASN A 250 -17.03 17.05 21.09
C ASN A 250 -18.55 16.83 21.09
N GLN A 251 -19.11 16.31 20.00
CA GLN A 251 -20.53 15.95 19.94
C GLN A 251 -20.84 14.77 20.87
N ALA A 252 -20.03 13.71 20.83
CA ALA A 252 -20.17 12.56 21.72
C ALA A 252 -19.99 12.95 23.20
N GLU A 253 -19.05 13.85 23.51
CA GLU A 253 -18.83 14.35 24.87
C GLU A 253 -20.04 15.15 25.38
N LYS A 254 -20.65 15.99 24.54
CA LYS A 254 -21.90 16.69 24.88
C LYS A 254 -23.10 15.76 25.03
N GLU A 255 -23.20 14.71 24.21
CA GLU A 255 -24.25 13.69 24.34
C GLU A 255 -24.11 12.93 25.66
N ILE A 256 -22.88 12.59 26.06
CA ILE A 256 -22.59 11.97 27.35
C ILE A 256 -22.90 12.94 28.49
N GLU A 257 -22.49 14.21 28.40
CA GLU A 257 -22.76 15.22 29.42
C GLU A 257 -24.28 15.46 29.58
N SER A 258 -25.01 15.54 28.48
CA SER A 258 -26.48 15.63 28.47
C SER A 258 -27.14 14.37 29.02
N ALA A 259 -26.66 13.18 28.68
CA ALA A 259 -27.18 11.92 29.19
C ALA A 259 -26.91 11.76 30.69
N ASN A 260 -25.74 12.20 31.17
CA ASN A 260 -25.40 12.23 32.59
C ASN A 260 -26.27 13.22 33.36
N LEU A 261 -26.48 14.44 32.84
CA LEU A 261 -27.40 15.42 33.43
C LEU A 261 -28.84 14.90 33.48
N ASP A 262 -29.30 14.25 32.41
CA ASP A 262 -30.64 13.63 32.37
C ASP A 262 -30.74 12.44 33.32
N LEU A 263 -29.67 11.64 33.46
CA LEU A 263 -29.61 10.53 34.40
C LEU A 263 -29.57 11.02 35.84
N GLU A 264 -28.76 12.03 36.16
CA GLU A 264 -28.70 12.66 37.48
C GLU A 264 -30.05 13.26 37.85
N LYS A 265 -30.69 13.98 36.91
CA LYS A 265 -32.04 14.51 37.11
C LYS A 265 -33.05 13.39 37.32
N LYS A 266 -33.01 12.31 36.53
CA LYS A 266 -33.87 11.13 36.72
C LYS A 266 -33.62 10.45 38.05
N VAL A 267 -32.38 10.31 38.49
CA VAL A 267 -32.04 9.75 39.80
C VAL A 267 -32.55 10.67 40.90
N GLN A 268 -32.39 11.98 40.78
CA GLN A 268 -32.84 12.96 41.77
C GLN A 268 -34.36 13.04 41.85
N ASP A 269 -35.05 13.11 40.70
CA ASP A 269 -36.51 13.05 40.59
C ASP A 269 -37.05 11.72 41.11
N ARG A 270 -36.38 10.60 40.80
CA ARG A 270 -36.76 9.27 41.31
C ARG A 270 -36.54 9.18 42.83
N THR A 271 -35.48 9.78 43.35
CA THR A 271 -35.17 9.79 44.79
C THR A 271 -36.15 10.70 45.54
N ALA A 272 -36.50 11.87 44.98
CA ALA A 272 -37.50 12.78 45.52
C ALA A 272 -38.91 12.17 45.46
N GLN A 273 -39.29 11.55 44.33
CA GLN A 273 -40.53 10.79 44.23
C GLN A 273 -40.57 9.64 45.24
N LEU A 274 -39.49 8.86 45.36
CA LEU A 274 -39.40 7.79 46.36
C LEU A 274 -39.52 8.32 47.79
N SER A 275 -38.92 9.48 48.09
CA SER A 275 -39.00 10.11 49.40
C SER A 275 -40.40 10.65 49.71
N GLN A 276 -41.04 11.35 48.76
CA GLN A 276 -42.39 11.90 48.91
C GLN A 276 -43.46 10.79 48.94
N VAL A 277 -43.30 9.74 48.15
CA VAL A 277 -44.14 8.53 48.20
C VAL A 277 -43.94 7.81 49.54
N ASN A 278 -42.72 7.67 50.05
CA ASN A 278 -42.47 7.10 51.37
C ASN A 278 -43.05 7.94 52.52
N GLU A 279 -42.99 9.27 52.46
CA GLU A 279 -43.55 10.14 53.50
C GLU A 279 -45.08 10.14 53.48
N THR A 280 -45.70 10.15 52.29
CA THR A 280 -47.15 10.05 52.12
C THR A 280 -47.66 8.68 52.57
N LEU A 281 -47.01 7.58 52.18
CA LEU A 281 -47.31 6.24 52.69
C LEU A 281 -47.16 6.14 54.22
N ARG A 282 -46.20 6.87 54.81
CA ARG A 282 -45.98 6.89 56.26
C ARG A 282 -47.11 7.63 57.00
N LYS A 283 -47.54 8.80 56.51
CA LYS A 283 -48.68 9.56 57.08
C LYS A 283 -50.01 8.80 56.91
N GLU A 284 -50.21 8.18 55.75
CA GLU A 284 -51.42 7.38 55.47
C GLU A 284 -51.46 6.09 56.32
N ARG A 285 -50.34 5.37 56.49
CA ARG A 285 -50.25 4.24 57.44
C ARG A 285 -50.50 4.65 58.90
N GLN A 286 -50.10 5.84 59.32
CA GLN A 286 -50.33 6.36 60.68
C GLN A 286 -51.79 6.75 60.92
N PHE A 287 -52.42 7.44 59.96
CA PHE A 287 -53.85 7.78 60.05
C PHE A 287 -54.73 6.52 60.04
N LEU A 288 -54.47 5.56 59.14
CA LEU A 288 -55.17 4.27 59.11
C LEU A 288 -54.95 3.44 60.39
N ALA A 289 -53.81 3.59 61.07
CA ALA A 289 -53.60 2.98 62.39
C ALA A 289 -54.46 3.61 63.49
N ALA A 290 -54.50 4.95 63.55
CA ALA A 290 -55.27 5.67 64.55
C ALA A 290 -56.78 5.44 64.42
N VAL A 291 -57.29 5.37 63.17
CA VAL A 291 -58.70 5.04 62.91
C VAL A 291 -58.99 3.59 63.34
N PHE A 292 -58.17 2.63 62.93
CA PHE A 292 -58.29 1.23 63.31
C PHE A 292 -58.39 1.08 64.84
N ASP A 293 -57.54 1.80 65.59
CA ASP A 293 -57.47 1.77 67.06
C ASP A 293 -58.58 2.52 67.82
N SER A 294 -59.34 3.40 67.17
CA SER A 294 -60.43 4.14 67.83
C SER A 294 -61.76 3.38 67.88
N ILE A 295 -61.86 2.23 67.20
CA ILE A 295 -63.09 1.43 67.10
C ILE A 295 -63.24 0.50 68.32
N GLU A 296 -64.43 0.50 68.93
CA GLU A 296 -64.75 -0.26 70.15
C GLU A 296 -65.07 -1.75 69.92
N GLU A 297 -65.35 -2.16 68.68
CA GLU A 297 -65.45 -3.59 68.30
C GLU A 297 -64.07 -4.18 68.05
N GLY A 298 -63.90 -5.48 68.36
CA GLY A 298 -62.64 -6.17 68.13
C GLY A 298 -62.40 -6.36 66.64
N ILE A 299 -61.55 -5.54 66.03
CA ILE A 299 -61.18 -5.69 64.63
C ILE A 299 -59.80 -6.31 64.51
N VAL A 300 -59.74 -7.34 63.67
CA VAL A 300 -58.53 -8.06 63.33
C VAL A 300 -58.45 -8.16 61.81
N SER A 301 -57.24 -8.09 61.25
CA SER A 301 -57.03 -8.11 59.80
C SER A 301 -55.84 -8.96 59.41
N CYS A 302 -55.87 -9.47 58.17
CA CYS A 302 -54.79 -10.25 57.62
C CYS A 302 -54.59 -10.07 56.13
N ASP A 303 -53.39 -10.37 55.67
CA ASP A 303 -53.05 -10.28 54.26
C ASP A 303 -53.66 -11.41 53.42
N ALA A 304 -53.43 -11.43 52.11
CA ALA A 304 -53.96 -12.42 51.14
C ALA A 304 -53.68 -13.88 51.54
N ASN A 305 -52.65 -14.06 52.38
CA ASN A 305 -52.12 -15.31 52.90
C ASN A 305 -52.49 -15.53 54.37
N GLY A 306 -53.13 -14.52 54.94
CA GLY A 306 -53.63 -14.48 56.26
C GLY A 306 -52.62 -14.10 57.32
N VAL A 307 -51.37 -13.70 57.11
CA VAL A 307 -50.53 -13.27 58.26
C VAL A 307 -51.19 -12.16 59.10
N LEU A 308 -51.00 -12.09 60.45
CA LEU A 308 -51.69 -11.05 61.27
C LEU A 308 -51.12 -9.72 60.87
N ALA A 309 -51.97 -8.94 60.26
CA ALA A 309 -51.58 -7.61 59.89
C ALA A 309 -51.70 -6.69 61.10
N ARG A 310 -52.87 -6.68 61.78
CA ARG A 310 -53.13 -5.76 62.90
C ARG A 310 -54.22 -6.19 63.86
N PHE A 311 -54.03 -5.85 65.15
CA PHE A 311 -55.08 -5.73 66.16
C PHE A 311 -55.39 -4.27 66.42
N ASN A 312 -56.68 -3.95 66.55
CA ASN A 312 -57.04 -2.65 67.07
C ASN A 312 -57.00 -2.64 68.59
N ARG A 313 -57.06 -1.45 69.19
CA ARG A 313 -57.13 -1.28 70.64
C ARG A 313 -58.20 -2.15 71.30
N ALA A 314 -59.40 -2.27 70.72
CA ALA A 314 -60.47 -3.10 71.29
C ALA A 314 -60.11 -4.59 71.27
N THR A 315 -59.53 -5.12 70.19
CA THR A 315 -59.02 -6.50 70.13
C THR A 315 -57.91 -6.73 71.16
N ARG A 316 -57.02 -5.74 71.38
CA ARG A 316 -56.03 -5.80 72.47
C ARG A 316 -56.67 -5.83 73.86
N VAL A 317 -57.74 -5.06 74.08
CA VAL A 317 -58.50 -5.08 75.35
C VAL A 317 -59.26 -6.40 75.52
N PHE A 318 -59.85 -6.90 74.44
CA PHE A 318 -60.55 -8.18 74.39
C PHE A 318 -59.62 -9.33 74.78
N HIS A 319 -58.36 -9.30 74.36
CA HIS A 319 -57.37 -10.35 74.64
C HIS A 319 -56.46 -10.07 75.85
N GLY A 320 -56.31 -8.81 76.27
CA GLY A 320 -55.36 -8.38 77.29
C GLY A 320 -53.89 -8.43 76.85
N LEU A 321 -53.60 -8.72 75.57
CA LEU A 321 -52.26 -8.83 74.97
C LEU A 321 -52.20 -8.07 73.63
N PRO A 322 -51.03 -7.50 73.25
CA PRO A 322 -50.82 -6.77 71.99
C PRO A 322 -50.51 -7.67 70.78
N GLU A 323 -50.78 -7.24 69.53
CA GLU A 323 -50.48 -7.92 68.23
C GLU A 323 -49.01 -8.37 68.06
N GLU A 324 -48.75 -9.62 67.68
CA GLU A 324 -47.42 -10.14 67.28
C GLU A 324 -47.51 -10.63 65.81
N PRO A 325 -46.47 -10.40 64.98
CA PRO A 325 -46.49 -10.48 63.51
C PRO A 325 -46.28 -11.92 63.07
N ILE A 326 -47.20 -12.68 63.58
CA ILE A 326 -47.23 -14.09 63.50
C ILE A 326 -48.17 -14.34 62.32
N PRO A 327 -47.76 -15.16 61.33
CA PRO A 327 -48.63 -15.65 60.29
C PRO A 327 -50.06 -15.95 60.83
N SER A 328 -51.19 -15.92 60.10
CA SER A 328 -52.49 -16.40 60.67
C SER A 328 -52.38 -17.74 61.29
N ASP A 329 -51.42 -18.46 60.72
CA ASP A 329 -50.88 -19.68 61.17
C ASP A 329 -50.31 -19.63 62.62
N GLN A 330 -50.07 -18.47 63.30
CA GLN A 330 -49.75 -18.29 64.76
C GLN A 330 -50.72 -17.37 65.62
N TRP A 331 -51.95 -16.98 65.20
CA TRP A 331 -52.84 -16.03 65.96
C TRP A 331 -53.57 -16.52 67.20
N ALA A 332 -54.37 -17.56 67.03
CA ALA A 332 -55.30 -17.95 68.08
C ALA A 332 -54.57 -18.39 69.34
N GLN A 333 -53.31 -18.84 69.19
CA GLN A 333 -52.43 -19.26 70.28
C GLN A 333 -51.85 -18.09 71.07
N HIS A 334 -51.45 -17.03 70.40
CA HIS A 334 -50.90 -15.87 71.09
C HIS A 334 -51.98 -14.98 71.75
N TYR A 335 -53.27 -15.11 71.36
CA TYR A 335 -54.40 -14.29 71.84
C TYR A 335 -55.52 -15.02 72.56
N ASP A 336 -55.42 -16.31 72.88
CA ASP A 336 -56.49 -17.02 73.60
C ASP A 336 -57.89 -16.90 72.90
N LEU A 337 -57.97 -17.14 71.57
CA LEU A 337 -59.21 -17.08 70.72
C LEU A 337 -59.88 -18.45 70.53
N PHE A 338 -61.08 -18.71 71.07
CA PHE A 338 -61.86 -19.98 71.07
C PHE A 338 -63.10 -20.02 70.10
N LEU A 339 -63.61 -21.18 69.67
CA LEU A 339 -64.89 -21.37 68.92
C LEU A 339 -66.14 -21.38 69.87
N PRO A 340 -67.41 -21.39 69.35
CA PRO A 340 -68.71 -21.62 70.01
C PRO A 340 -68.86 -21.91 71.50
N ASP A 341 -68.21 -23.00 71.90
CA ASP A 341 -68.44 -23.78 73.12
C ASP A 341 -67.52 -23.44 74.29
N GLY A 342 -66.66 -22.45 74.11
CA GLY A 342 -65.87 -21.94 75.19
C GLY A 342 -64.54 -22.63 75.45
N LYS A 343 -64.10 -23.60 74.62
CA LYS A 343 -63.01 -24.52 74.99
C LYS A 343 -61.95 -24.78 73.90
N THR A 344 -62.22 -24.47 72.62
CA THR A 344 -61.31 -24.77 71.48
C THR A 344 -60.73 -23.52 70.78
N PRO A 345 -59.41 -23.21 70.85
CA PRO A 345 -58.80 -22.13 70.08
C PRO A 345 -58.95 -22.26 68.53
N MET A 346 -59.27 -21.19 67.79
CA MET A 346 -59.85 -21.13 66.41
C MET A 346 -58.79 -21.12 65.26
N LYS A 347 -58.98 -21.82 64.12
CA LYS A 347 -57.91 -21.99 63.10
C LYS A 347 -57.74 -20.86 62.11
N LYS A 348 -56.50 -20.80 61.58
CA LYS A 348 -56.14 -19.96 60.43
C LYS A 348 -57.31 -19.81 59.42
N GLU A 349 -58.05 -20.82 58.87
CA GLU A 349 -59.24 -20.67 57.94
C GLU A 349 -60.67 -20.51 58.56
N ASP A 350 -60.89 -20.78 59.86
CA ASP A 350 -62.21 -20.77 60.54
C ASP A 350 -62.42 -19.57 61.47
N VAL A 351 -61.32 -19.00 61.97
CA VAL A 351 -61.31 -17.63 62.51
C VAL A 351 -62.00 -16.81 61.43
N PRO A 352 -63.13 -16.15 61.74
CA PRO A 352 -63.98 -15.55 60.72
C PRO A 352 -63.22 -14.62 59.77
N LEU A 353 -62.05 -14.14 60.21
CA LEU A 353 -61.10 -13.32 59.51
C LEU A 353 -60.51 -13.96 58.25
N PHE A 354 -60.27 -15.28 58.20
CA PHE A 354 -59.76 -15.92 56.98
C PHE A 354 -60.89 -16.52 56.13
N ARG A 355 -62.06 -16.83 56.71
CA ARG A 355 -63.28 -17.18 55.94
C ARG A 355 -63.69 -16.03 55.01
N ALA A 356 -63.69 -14.84 55.58
CA ALA A 356 -63.64 -13.58 54.89
C ALA A 356 -62.55 -13.56 53.79
N LEU A 357 -61.31 -14.04 53.99
CA LEU A 357 -60.19 -14.07 53.00
C LEU A 357 -60.37 -14.97 51.78
N GLN A 358 -61.50 -15.65 51.61
CA GLN A 358 -61.72 -16.60 50.50
C GLN A 358 -62.92 -16.25 49.61
N GLY A 359 -63.41 -15.02 49.70
CA GLY A 359 -64.51 -14.54 48.85
C GLY A 359 -65.87 -14.64 49.53
N GLU A 360 -65.96 -15.41 50.61
CA GLU A 360 -67.17 -15.66 51.37
C GLU A 360 -67.53 -14.43 52.23
N LYS A 361 -68.81 -14.04 52.21
CA LYS A 361 -69.33 -12.98 53.09
C LYS A 361 -69.87 -13.63 54.37
N VAL A 362 -69.03 -13.64 55.40
CA VAL A 362 -69.28 -14.26 56.69
C VAL A 362 -70.12 -13.32 57.57
N ARG A 363 -71.25 -13.79 58.08
CA ARG A 363 -72.16 -13.02 58.95
C ARG A 363 -72.44 -13.81 60.23
N ASN A 364 -72.32 -13.14 61.37
CA ASN A 364 -72.69 -13.64 62.70
C ASN A 364 -72.10 -15.02 63.06
N ALA A 365 -70.81 -15.27 62.76
CA ALA A 365 -70.14 -16.50 63.17
C ALA A 365 -69.68 -16.41 64.63
N GLU A 366 -70.32 -17.15 65.53
CA GLU A 366 -70.00 -17.16 66.96
C GLU A 366 -68.60 -17.75 67.23
N MET A 367 -67.98 -17.36 68.33
CA MET A 367 -66.65 -17.69 68.83
C MET A 367 -66.55 -17.28 70.32
N MET A 368 -65.43 -17.47 71.00
CA MET A 368 -65.16 -17.14 72.40
C MET A 368 -63.71 -16.67 72.55
N ILE A 369 -63.33 -15.94 73.60
CA ILE A 369 -61.95 -15.52 73.91
C ILE A 369 -61.75 -15.56 75.45
N ILE A 370 -60.56 -15.79 76.02
CA ILE A 370 -60.37 -15.83 77.50
C ILE A 370 -59.07 -15.15 77.96
N PRO A 371 -59.11 -13.89 78.44
CA PRO A 371 -57.90 -13.14 78.83
C PRO A 371 -57.30 -13.55 80.19
N LYS A 372 -55.98 -13.42 80.35
CA LYS A 372 -55.26 -13.81 81.59
C LYS A 372 -55.63 -13.02 82.87
N GLN A 373 -56.21 -11.83 82.77
CA GLN A 373 -56.57 -10.96 83.91
C GLN A 373 -58.02 -10.44 83.89
N ASP A 374 -58.85 -10.87 82.93
CA ASP A 374 -60.23 -10.41 82.71
C ASP A 374 -61.17 -11.60 82.45
N PRO A 375 -62.50 -11.48 82.65
CA PRO A 375 -63.41 -12.60 82.44
C PRO A 375 -63.50 -12.99 80.96
N ALA A 376 -63.72 -14.28 80.71
CA ALA A 376 -63.87 -14.85 79.37
C ALA A 376 -64.94 -14.07 78.55
N ARG A 377 -64.72 -14.01 77.23
CA ARG A 377 -65.39 -13.48 76.00
C ARG A 377 -66.23 -14.42 75.09
N THR A 378 -67.51 -14.25 74.67
CA THR A 378 -68.16 -15.07 73.61
C THR A 378 -68.30 -14.06 72.53
N LEU A 379 -67.69 -14.18 71.37
CA LEU A 379 -67.81 -13.16 70.35
C LEU A 379 -68.62 -13.68 69.16
N VAL A 380 -69.35 -12.81 68.46
CA VAL A 380 -69.92 -13.09 67.15
C VAL A 380 -69.12 -12.27 66.16
N ALA A 381 -68.63 -12.92 65.13
CA ALA A 381 -67.68 -12.34 64.21
C ALA A 381 -68.22 -12.40 62.79
N SER A 382 -68.17 -11.23 62.14
CA SER A 382 -68.63 -11.02 60.77
C SER A 382 -67.46 -10.51 59.95
N GLY A 383 -67.25 -11.15 58.82
CA GLY A 383 -66.04 -11.01 58.05
C GLY A 383 -66.31 -10.98 56.57
N GLN A 384 -65.53 -10.20 55.84
CA GLN A 384 -65.56 -10.27 54.39
C GLN A 384 -64.17 -10.17 53.81
N THR A 385 -64.11 -10.65 52.58
CA THR A 385 -62.91 -10.55 51.78
C THR A 385 -62.61 -9.11 51.45
N LEU A 386 -61.36 -8.72 51.70
CA LEU A 386 -60.76 -7.61 51.00
C LEU A 386 -60.31 -8.18 49.66
N LYS A 387 -61.02 -7.80 48.60
CA LYS A 387 -60.59 -8.05 47.23
C LYS A 387 -59.89 -6.80 46.71
N ASP A 388 -58.97 -6.96 45.77
CA ASP A 388 -58.50 -5.87 44.92
C ASP A 388 -59.59 -5.43 43.92
N PRO A 389 -59.37 -4.35 43.16
CA PRO A 389 -60.32 -3.83 42.18
C PRO A 389 -60.71 -4.80 41.05
N GLU A 390 -59.93 -5.86 40.79
CA GLU A 390 -60.19 -6.91 39.78
C GLU A 390 -60.99 -8.10 40.35
N GLY A 391 -61.31 -8.07 41.64
CA GLY A 391 -62.11 -9.08 42.33
C GLY A 391 -61.30 -10.27 42.85
N LYS A 392 -59.96 -10.22 42.74
CA LYS A 392 -59.03 -11.17 43.34
C LYS A 392 -58.82 -10.78 44.79
N ILE A 393 -58.63 -11.78 45.63
CA ILE A 393 -58.67 -11.63 47.07
C ILE A 393 -57.27 -11.26 47.59
N ILE A 394 -57.16 -10.19 48.38
CA ILE A 394 -55.88 -9.62 48.87
C ILE A 394 -55.69 -9.65 50.38
N GLY A 395 -56.71 -10.04 51.12
CA GLY A 395 -56.74 -9.81 52.54
C GLY A 395 -58.14 -10.02 53.06
N ALA A 396 -58.25 -10.01 54.36
CA ALA A 396 -59.55 -10.05 54.97
C ALA A 396 -59.55 -9.30 56.26
N VAL A 397 -60.76 -8.92 56.63
CA VAL A 397 -61.04 -8.20 57.85
C VAL A 397 -62.22 -8.84 58.55
N VAL A 398 -62.13 -8.87 59.87
CA VAL A 398 -63.20 -9.32 60.73
C VAL A 398 -63.38 -8.39 61.88
N ALA A 399 -64.65 -8.05 62.10
CA ALA A 399 -65.14 -7.42 63.31
C ALA A 399 -65.75 -8.49 64.19
N MET A 400 -65.40 -8.46 65.47
CA MET A 400 -65.79 -9.39 66.51
C MET A 400 -66.53 -8.59 67.58
N HIS A 401 -67.77 -8.97 67.86
CA HIS A 401 -68.67 -8.33 68.80
C HIS A 401 -68.91 -9.24 70.00
N ASP A 402 -68.86 -8.73 71.23
CA ASP A 402 -68.98 -9.55 72.43
C ASP A 402 -70.42 -9.97 72.76
N ILE A 403 -70.76 -11.24 72.50
CA ILE A 403 -71.98 -11.97 72.85
C ILE A 403 -71.81 -12.91 74.07
N THR A 404 -70.83 -12.64 74.96
CA THR A 404 -70.45 -13.42 76.16
C THR A 404 -71.60 -14.15 76.82
N GLU A 405 -72.68 -13.44 77.10
CA GLU A 405 -73.82 -13.95 77.84
C GLU A 405 -74.62 -15.04 77.12
N ARG A 406 -74.35 -15.35 75.84
CA ARG A 406 -75.37 -16.00 75.00
C ARG A 406 -75.12 -17.42 74.46
N LYS A 407 -73.91 -17.87 74.08
CA LYS A 407 -73.76 -19.12 73.27
C LYS A 407 -72.57 -20.03 73.57
N ARG A 408 -71.72 -19.56 74.48
CA ARG A 408 -70.38 -20.02 74.80
C ARG A 408 -70.14 -21.46 75.23
N ALA A 409 -71.11 -22.35 75.14
CA ALA A 409 -70.96 -23.70 75.68
C ALA A 409 -71.38 -24.80 74.70
N GLU A 410 -72.08 -24.47 73.60
CA GLU A 410 -72.85 -25.50 72.89
C GLU A 410 -72.42 -25.82 71.45
N GLU A 411 -71.67 -24.97 70.74
CA GLU A 411 -71.46 -25.16 69.29
C GLU A 411 -70.05 -25.58 68.81
N ALA A 412 -68.96 -25.37 69.56
CA ALA A 412 -67.63 -25.72 69.02
C ALA A 412 -67.29 -27.21 68.99
N MET A 413 -67.81 -28.03 69.90
CA MET A 413 -67.48 -29.45 69.94
C MET A 413 -67.93 -30.20 68.67
N LYS A 414 -68.91 -29.67 67.91
CA LYS A 414 -69.45 -30.28 66.68
C LYS A 414 -68.81 -29.78 65.37
N ARG A 415 -68.04 -28.69 65.37
CA ARG A 415 -67.46 -28.07 64.16
C ARG A 415 -66.03 -28.54 63.85
N ASN A 416 -65.20 -28.73 64.88
CA ASN A 416 -63.80 -29.15 64.74
C ASN A 416 -63.64 -30.52 64.05
N GLU A 417 -64.54 -31.46 64.33
CA GLU A 417 -64.49 -32.83 63.79
C GLU A 417 -64.72 -32.89 62.27
N ARG A 418 -65.54 -32.00 61.70
CA ARG A 418 -65.82 -31.94 60.25
C ARG A 418 -64.73 -31.22 59.46
N VAL A 419 -64.10 -30.19 60.03
CA VAL A 419 -63.04 -29.41 59.36
C VAL A 419 -61.73 -30.19 59.27
N LEU A 420 -61.36 -30.94 60.32
CA LEU A 420 -60.16 -31.79 60.30
C LEU A 420 -60.22 -32.89 59.22
N ARG A 421 -61.42 -33.45 58.97
CA ARG A 421 -61.63 -34.46 57.94
C ARG A 421 -61.50 -33.88 56.52
N LEU A 422 -62.10 -32.71 56.26
CA LEU A 422 -61.99 -31.99 54.99
C LEU A 422 -60.56 -31.53 54.68
N PHE A 423 -59.79 -31.11 55.70
CA PHE A 423 -58.40 -30.68 55.54
C PHE A 423 -57.50 -31.81 55.01
N VAL A 424 -57.63 -33.03 55.56
CA VAL A 424 -56.84 -34.18 55.10
C VAL A 424 -57.33 -34.65 53.72
N GLU A 425 -58.64 -34.69 53.48
CA GLU A 425 -59.21 -35.13 52.19
C GLU A 425 -58.83 -34.22 51.01
N HIS A 426 -58.77 -32.90 51.22
CA HIS A 426 -58.45 -31.90 50.19
C HIS A 426 -57.02 -31.33 50.27
N SER A 427 -56.14 -31.93 51.09
CA SER A 427 -54.75 -31.50 51.16
C SER A 427 -54.07 -31.62 49.78
N PRO A 428 -53.33 -30.58 49.32
CA PRO A 428 -52.56 -30.66 48.09
C PRO A 428 -51.33 -31.57 48.21
N ALA A 429 -51.00 -32.04 49.42
CA ALA A 429 -49.99 -33.06 49.67
C ALA A 429 -50.63 -34.45 49.70
N ALA A 430 -49.94 -35.48 49.17
CA ALA A 430 -50.40 -36.86 49.30
C ALA A 430 -50.22 -37.35 50.74
N ILE A 431 -51.32 -37.38 51.49
CA ILE A 431 -51.40 -37.82 52.88
C ILE A 431 -52.24 -39.10 52.98
N ALA A 432 -51.79 -40.06 53.77
CA ALA A 432 -52.57 -41.21 54.21
C ALA A 432 -52.37 -41.43 55.71
N MET A 433 -53.45 -41.66 56.46
CA MET A 433 -53.40 -41.98 57.89
C MET A 433 -53.92 -43.39 58.12
N PHE A 434 -53.22 -44.16 58.94
CA PHE A 434 -53.47 -45.57 59.19
C PHE A 434 -53.74 -45.82 60.68
N ASP A 435 -54.46 -46.90 60.98
CA ASP A 435 -54.51 -47.46 62.32
C ASP A 435 -53.29 -48.35 62.61
N ARG A 436 -53.27 -49.00 63.78
CA ARG A 436 -52.18 -49.92 64.18
C ARG A 436 -52.07 -51.18 63.31
N ASP A 437 -53.14 -51.54 62.60
CA ASP A 437 -53.17 -52.69 61.70
C ASP A 437 -52.86 -52.28 60.24
N MET A 438 -52.35 -51.05 60.05
CA MET A 438 -52.06 -50.46 58.74
C MET A 438 -53.30 -50.32 57.85
N LYS A 439 -54.50 -50.20 58.43
CA LYS A 439 -55.72 -49.93 57.66
C LYS A 439 -55.94 -48.43 57.51
N TYR A 440 -56.33 -47.98 56.32
CA TYR A 440 -56.56 -46.56 56.07
C TYR A 440 -57.71 -46.02 56.94
N ILE A 441 -57.44 -44.98 57.71
CA ILE A 441 -58.44 -44.19 58.44
C ILE A 441 -58.88 -43.00 57.59
N VAL A 442 -57.91 -42.34 56.94
CA VAL A 442 -58.14 -41.24 56.00
C VAL A 442 -57.08 -41.30 54.90
N ALA A 443 -57.44 -40.93 53.68
CA ALA A 443 -56.50 -40.65 52.60
C ALA A 443 -56.93 -39.37 51.87
N SER A 444 -55.96 -38.51 51.57
CA SER A 444 -56.15 -37.32 50.74
C SER A 444 -56.44 -37.71 49.29
N ARG A 445 -57.16 -36.85 48.56
CA ARG A 445 -57.33 -37.01 47.10
C ARG A 445 -56.00 -37.01 46.36
N ARG A 446 -55.03 -36.20 46.81
CA ARG A 446 -53.69 -36.17 46.22
C ARG A 446 -53.00 -37.53 46.33
N PHE A 447 -53.11 -38.23 47.47
CA PHE A 447 -52.57 -39.58 47.63
C PHE A 447 -53.24 -40.59 46.69
N LEU A 448 -54.55 -40.48 46.47
CA LEU A 448 -55.24 -41.35 45.51
C LEU A 448 -54.79 -41.10 44.07
N MET A 449 -54.52 -39.83 43.71
CA MET A 449 -54.05 -39.44 42.38
C MET A 449 -52.59 -39.85 42.13
N ASP A 450 -51.69 -39.52 43.05
CA ASP A 450 -50.24 -39.74 42.88
C ASP A 450 -49.89 -41.24 42.76
N TYR A 451 -50.72 -42.12 43.32
CA TYR A 451 -50.55 -43.57 43.23
C TYR A 451 -51.54 -44.28 42.30
N ASP A 452 -52.29 -43.55 41.47
CA ASP A 452 -53.24 -44.10 40.49
C ASP A 452 -54.35 -45.00 41.10
N LEU A 453 -54.79 -44.70 42.34
CA LEU A 453 -55.81 -45.48 43.04
C LEU A 453 -57.27 -45.09 42.67
N GLY A 454 -57.46 -43.97 41.94
CA GLY A 454 -58.76 -43.46 41.51
C GLY A 454 -59.72 -43.16 42.68
N ASP A 455 -61.04 -43.23 42.45
CA ASP A 455 -62.07 -43.03 43.49
C ASP A 455 -62.35 -44.31 44.32
N ARG A 456 -61.39 -45.25 44.39
CA ARG A 456 -61.58 -46.49 45.16
C ARG A 456 -61.73 -46.16 46.64
N ASN A 457 -62.77 -46.69 47.28
CA ASN A 457 -62.92 -46.59 48.73
C ASN A 457 -61.92 -47.53 49.43
N ILE A 458 -60.76 -46.97 49.80
CA ILE A 458 -59.68 -47.69 50.47
C ILE A 458 -59.76 -47.61 52.00
N ILE A 459 -60.66 -46.79 52.55
CA ILE A 459 -60.82 -46.63 54.00
C ILE A 459 -61.21 -47.98 54.62
N GLY A 460 -60.47 -48.41 55.64
CA GLY A 460 -60.61 -49.69 56.33
C GLY A 460 -59.88 -50.88 55.69
N ARG A 461 -59.32 -50.73 54.47
CA ARG A 461 -58.47 -51.77 53.84
C ARG A 461 -57.02 -51.66 54.30
N SER A 462 -56.29 -52.78 54.32
CA SER A 462 -54.87 -52.74 54.70
C SER A 462 -54.02 -52.10 53.60
N HIS A 463 -53.06 -51.27 53.98
CA HIS A 463 -52.08 -50.66 53.07
C HIS A 463 -51.34 -51.71 52.22
N TYR A 464 -51.04 -52.86 52.80
CA TYR A 464 -50.35 -53.97 52.13
C TYR A 464 -51.24 -54.77 51.17
N GLU A 465 -52.56 -54.66 51.30
CA GLU A 465 -53.51 -55.21 50.31
C GLU A 465 -53.69 -54.25 49.13
N VAL A 466 -53.64 -52.93 49.39
CA VAL A 466 -53.76 -51.90 48.36
C VAL A 466 -52.48 -51.79 47.52
N PHE A 467 -51.31 -51.98 48.14
CA PHE A 467 -50.02 -52.07 47.47
C PHE A 467 -49.27 -53.35 47.89
N PRO A 468 -49.56 -54.50 47.26
CA PRO A 468 -48.83 -55.75 47.51
C PRO A 468 -47.33 -55.65 47.19
N GLU A 469 -46.95 -54.74 46.28
CA GLU A 469 -45.57 -54.49 45.84
C GLU A 469 -44.71 -53.73 46.84
N ILE A 470 -45.25 -53.30 47.99
CA ILE A 470 -44.48 -52.60 49.03
C ILE A 470 -43.29 -53.48 49.48
N PRO A 471 -42.04 -53.00 49.35
CA PRO A 471 -40.85 -53.74 49.77
C PRO A 471 -40.82 -54.01 51.28
N GLU A 472 -40.19 -55.12 51.69
CA GLU A 472 -40.10 -55.50 53.11
C GLU A 472 -39.43 -54.41 53.97
N ARG A 473 -38.43 -53.70 53.41
CA ARG A 473 -37.78 -52.56 54.09
C ARG A 473 -38.78 -51.47 54.53
N TRP A 474 -39.82 -51.21 53.75
CA TRP A 474 -40.84 -50.21 54.09
C TRP A 474 -41.82 -50.74 55.15
N ARG A 475 -42.12 -52.05 55.13
CA ARG A 475 -42.90 -52.69 56.20
C ARG A 475 -42.19 -52.62 57.55
N GLU A 476 -40.86 -52.73 57.56
CA GLU A 476 -40.05 -52.53 58.76
C GLU A 476 -40.07 -51.07 59.23
N ILE A 477 -39.98 -50.11 58.32
CA ILE A 477 -40.14 -48.67 58.63
C ILE A 477 -41.52 -48.41 59.26
N HIS A 478 -42.60 -48.94 58.68
CA HIS A 478 -43.94 -48.81 59.24
C HIS A 478 -44.03 -49.38 60.66
N ARG A 479 -43.40 -50.55 60.92
CA ARG A 479 -43.32 -51.16 62.27
C ARG A 479 -42.57 -50.27 63.26
N ARG A 480 -41.44 -49.68 62.87
CA ARG A 480 -40.70 -48.73 63.73
C ARG A 480 -41.50 -47.47 64.01
N CYS A 481 -42.21 -46.95 63.01
CA CYS A 481 -43.06 -45.78 63.18
C CYS A 481 -44.25 -46.06 64.11
N LEU A 482 -44.86 -47.25 64.00
CA LEU A 482 -45.89 -47.73 64.93
C LEU A 482 -45.38 -47.98 66.36
N ALA A 483 -44.06 -48.08 66.55
CA ALA A 483 -43.39 -48.10 67.85
C ALA A 483 -42.96 -46.70 68.35
N GLY A 484 -43.24 -45.64 67.58
CA GLY A 484 -43.00 -44.25 67.95
C GLY A 484 -41.87 -43.55 67.18
N ALA A 485 -41.22 -44.21 66.22
CA ALA A 485 -40.19 -43.57 65.40
C ALA A 485 -40.81 -42.60 64.36
N VAL A 486 -40.03 -41.59 63.96
CA VAL A 486 -40.33 -40.72 62.80
C VAL A 486 -39.27 -41.00 61.75
N GLU A 487 -39.70 -41.35 60.54
CA GLU A 487 -38.81 -41.77 59.46
C GLU A 487 -39.13 -40.98 58.20
N LYS A 488 -38.11 -40.65 57.41
CA LYS A 488 -38.28 -39.93 56.14
C LYS A 488 -37.20 -40.31 55.13
N SER A 489 -37.53 -40.15 53.85
CA SER A 489 -36.59 -40.24 52.75
C SER A 489 -36.88 -39.16 51.71
N GLU A 490 -35.87 -38.41 51.31
CA GLU A 490 -35.99 -37.39 50.25
C GLU A 490 -36.09 -38.05 48.86
N GLU A 491 -35.51 -39.24 48.70
CA GLU A 491 -35.44 -39.96 47.42
C GLU A 491 -35.39 -41.47 47.68
N ASP A 492 -36.46 -42.19 47.35
CA ASP A 492 -36.51 -43.64 47.52
C ASP A 492 -37.18 -44.30 46.31
N PRO A 493 -36.54 -45.29 45.65
CA PRO A 493 -37.17 -45.99 44.53
C PRO A 493 -38.29 -46.93 45.00
N PHE A 494 -39.46 -46.76 44.41
CA PHE A 494 -40.63 -47.60 44.60
C PHE A 494 -40.92 -48.40 43.32
N PRO A 495 -40.52 -49.69 43.26
CA PRO A 495 -40.85 -50.54 42.12
C PRO A 495 -42.35 -50.85 42.13
N ARG A 496 -43.05 -50.46 41.06
CA ARG A 496 -44.48 -50.69 40.85
C ARG A 496 -44.71 -52.08 40.25
N ALA A 497 -45.89 -52.65 40.49
CA ALA A 497 -46.26 -53.96 39.97
C ALA A 497 -46.31 -54.04 38.42
N ASP A 498 -46.41 -52.90 37.72
CA ASP A 498 -46.41 -52.79 36.25
C ASP A 498 -44.99 -52.74 35.63
N GLY A 499 -43.94 -52.81 36.46
CA GLY A 499 -42.54 -52.76 36.03
C GLY A 499 -41.94 -51.36 35.97
N ARG A 500 -42.70 -50.30 36.25
CA ARG A 500 -42.17 -48.93 36.42
C ARG A 500 -41.53 -48.76 37.79
N THR A 501 -40.58 -47.83 37.90
CA THR A 501 -40.03 -47.40 39.20
C THR A 501 -40.35 -45.95 39.41
N ASP A 502 -41.16 -45.66 40.42
CA ASP A 502 -41.39 -44.29 40.86
C ASP A 502 -40.32 -43.89 41.86
N TRP A 503 -39.77 -42.69 41.70
CA TRP A 503 -38.98 -42.07 42.76
C TRP A 503 -39.93 -41.34 43.66
N VAL A 504 -39.95 -41.70 44.96
CA VAL A 504 -40.82 -41.05 45.93
C VAL A 504 -40.01 -40.38 47.01
N ARG A 505 -40.50 -39.22 47.43
CA ARG A 505 -40.15 -38.57 48.68
C ARG A 505 -41.24 -38.90 49.69
N TRP A 506 -40.90 -39.30 50.90
CA TRP A 506 -41.90 -39.64 51.91
C TRP A 506 -41.43 -39.35 53.34
N GLU A 507 -42.40 -39.14 54.23
CA GLU A 507 -42.19 -38.90 55.66
C GLU A 507 -43.34 -39.54 56.46
N ILE A 508 -43.02 -40.23 57.55
CA ILE A 508 -43.97 -41.00 58.36
C ILE A 508 -43.86 -40.61 59.83
N HIS A 509 -45.00 -40.29 60.44
CA HIS A 509 -45.11 -39.92 61.86
C HIS A 509 -46.13 -40.79 62.60
N PRO A 510 -45.93 -41.12 63.88
CA PRO A 510 -46.98 -41.72 64.72
C PRO A 510 -48.01 -40.67 65.14
N TRP A 511 -49.30 -41.03 65.17
CA TRP A 511 -50.34 -40.23 65.79
C TRP A 511 -50.89 -40.94 67.03
N TYR A 512 -51.35 -40.18 68.03
CA TYR A 512 -51.68 -40.69 69.36
C TYR A 512 -53.18 -40.55 69.67
N LYS A 513 -53.79 -41.58 70.26
CA LYS A 513 -55.20 -41.55 70.69
C LYS A 513 -55.37 -40.79 72.00
N THR A 514 -54.43 -40.97 72.92
CA THR A 514 -54.33 -40.30 74.22
C THR A 514 -52.84 -40.09 74.53
N GLN A 515 -52.52 -39.34 75.59
CA GLN A 515 -51.13 -39.01 75.92
C GLN A 515 -50.30 -40.30 76.15
N GLY A 516 -49.41 -40.62 75.20
CA GLY A 516 -48.51 -41.79 75.25
C GLY A 516 -49.01 -43.05 74.52
N GLU A 517 -50.25 -43.10 74.04
CA GLU A 517 -50.80 -44.27 73.33
C GLU A 517 -50.87 -44.03 71.81
N ILE A 518 -50.04 -44.74 71.04
CA ILE A 518 -50.03 -44.65 69.57
C ILE A 518 -51.33 -45.23 69.00
N GLY A 519 -52.03 -44.43 68.22
CA GLY A 519 -53.24 -44.79 67.47
C GLY A 519 -52.97 -45.40 66.10
N GLY A 520 -51.82 -45.06 65.50
CA GLY A 520 -51.37 -45.52 64.20
C GLY A 520 -50.29 -44.59 63.64
N ILE A 521 -50.16 -44.52 62.31
CA ILE A 521 -49.17 -43.66 61.64
C ILE A 521 -49.82 -42.79 60.55
N ILE A 522 -49.21 -41.65 60.24
CA ILE A 522 -49.55 -40.77 59.12
C ILE A 522 -48.36 -40.72 58.17
N LEU A 523 -48.61 -40.92 56.87
CA LEU A 523 -47.66 -40.92 55.77
C LEU A 523 -47.92 -39.69 54.91
N PHE A 524 -46.88 -38.92 54.67
CA PHE A 524 -46.80 -37.90 53.64
C PHE A 524 -45.93 -38.44 52.52
N SER A 525 -46.35 -38.29 51.28
CA SER A 525 -45.52 -38.69 50.14
C SER A 525 -45.68 -37.78 48.94
N GLU A 526 -44.74 -37.87 48.01
CA GLU A 526 -44.70 -37.13 46.75
C GLU A 526 -43.93 -37.95 45.72
N VAL A 527 -44.49 -38.14 44.53
CA VAL A 527 -43.79 -38.79 43.41
C VAL A 527 -42.93 -37.74 42.69
N ILE A 528 -41.61 -37.94 42.65
CA ILE A 528 -40.60 -37.01 42.10
C ILE A 528 -39.89 -37.55 40.83
N THR A 529 -40.47 -38.57 40.18
CA THR A 529 -39.88 -39.26 39.02
C THR A 529 -39.54 -38.32 37.86
N GLU A 530 -40.43 -37.39 37.48
CA GLU A 530 -40.20 -36.43 36.39
C GLU A 530 -39.03 -35.48 36.69
N ARG A 531 -38.92 -35.02 37.94
CA ARG A 531 -37.83 -34.14 38.38
C ARG A 531 -36.48 -34.85 38.24
N LYS A 532 -36.41 -36.13 38.63
CA LYS A 532 -35.20 -36.95 38.49
C LYS A 532 -34.78 -37.16 37.03
N GLN A 533 -35.73 -37.35 36.12
CA GLN A 533 -35.43 -37.52 34.69
C GLN A 533 -34.86 -36.23 34.08
N ALA A 534 -35.44 -35.06 34.41
CA ALA A 534 -34.97 -33.77 33.94
C ALA A 534 -33.55 -33.42 34.44
N GLU A 535 -33.24 -33.72 35.71
CA GLU A 535 -31.90 -33.52 36.29
C GLU A 535 -30.82 -34.35 35.57
N GLU A 536 -31.13 -35.59 35.22
CA GLU A 536 -30.20 -36.49 34.52
C GLU A 536 -30.00 -36.07 33.04
N GLU A 537 -31.04 -35.60 32.35
CA GLU A 537 -30.90 -35.03 31.01
C GLU A 537 -30.04 -33.76 31.00
N LEU A 538 -30.26 -32.84 31.95
CA LEU A 538 -29.43 -31.65 32.11
C LEU A 538 -27.96 -31.99 32.40
N ARG A 539 -27.71 -33.04 33.18
CA ARG A 539 -26.35 -33.55 33.43
C ARG A 539 -25.69 -34.03 32.15
N LYS A 540 -26.38 -34.88 31.36
CA LYS A 540 -25.88 -35.37 30.07
C LYS A 540 -25.60 -34.25 29.07
N HIS A 541 -26.46 -33.24 28.98
CA HIS A 541 -26.25 -32.10 28.09
C HIS A 541 -25.04 -31.25 28.52
N ARG A 542 -24.84 -31.04 29.83
CA ARG A 542 -23.69 -30.32 30.36
C ARG A 542 -22.38 -31.03 30.05
N ASP A 543 -22.31 -32.34 30.32
CA ASP A 543 -21.11 -33.15 30.07
C ASP A 543 -20.77 -33.16 28.55
N HIS A 544 -21.78 -33.21 27.69
CA HIS A 544 -21.59 -33.12 26.23
C HIS A 544 -21.07 -31.74 25.78
N LEU A 545 -21.62 -30.65 26.33
CA LEU A 545 -21.17 -29.29 26.02
C LEU A 545 -19.73 -29.04 26.51
N GLU A 546 -19.37 -29.52 27.70
CA GLU A 546 -18.00 -29.44 28.21
C GLU A 546 -17.02 -30.21 27.31
N GLY A 547 -17.41 -31.38 26.81
CA GLY A 547 -16.63 -32.12 25.80
C GLY A 547 -16.37 -31.32 24.53
N LEU A 548 -17.41 -30.70 23.96
CA LEU A 548 -17.30 -29.86 22.76
C LEU A 548 -16.44 -28.62 22.98
N VAL A 549 -16.56 -27.97 24.14
CA VAL A 549 -15.75 -26.79 24.49
C VAL A 549 -14.28 -27.18 24.59
N ASN A 550 -13.96 -28.31 25.23
CA ASN A 550 -12.58 -28.79 25.35
C ASN A 550 -11.96 -29.13 24.00
N GLU A 551 -12.69 -29.84 23.13
CA GLU A 551 -12.23 -30.17 21.77
C GLU A 551 -11.97 -28.91 20.93
N ARG A 552 -12.88 -27.93 20.99
CA ARG A 552 -12.76 -26.67 20.26
C ARG A 552 -11.62 -25.81 20.80
N THR A 553 -11.42 -25.81 22.12
CA THR A 553 -10.32 -25.09 22.78
C THR A 553 -8.97 -25.69 22.38
N ALA A 554 -8.85 -27.02 22.36
CA ALA A 554 -7.63 -27.69 21.90
C ALA A 554 -7.32 -27.36 20.43
N THR A 555 -8.34 -27.40 19.56
CA THR A 555 -8.21 -27.06 18.14
C THR A 555 -7.76 -25.61 17.92
N LEU A 556 -8.38 -24.67 18.64
CA LEU A 556 -8.01 -23.24 18.56
C LEU A 556 -6.59 -23.00 19.06
N THR A 557 -6.17 -23.69 20.12
CA THR A 557 -4.82 -23.55 20.68
C THR A 557 -3.78 -24.06 19.68
N ALA A 558 -4.00 -25.23 19.07
CA ALA A 558 -3.12 -25.76 18.02
C ALA A 558 -3.02 -24.80 16.83
N LYS A 559 -4.15 -24.25 16.37
CA LYS A 559 -4.19 -23.30 15.25
C LYS A 559 -3.52 -21.96 15.57
N THR A 560 -3.61 -21.51 16.82
CA THR A 560 -2.95 -20.28 17.29
C THR A 560 -1.43 -20.46 17.33
N ASN A 561 -0.95 -21.64 17.76
CA ASN A 561 0.48 -21.95 17.74
C ASN A 561 1.03 -22.02 16.31
N GLU A 562 0.33 -22.70 15.40
CA GLU A 562 0.68 -22.75 13.98
C GLU A 562 0.72 -21.35 13.35
N LEU A 563 -0.24 -20.48 13.69
CA LEU A 563 -0.26 -19.10 13.19
C LEU A 563 0.95 -18.29 13.68
N ASN A 564 1.32 -18.45 14.96
CA ASN A 564 2.48 -17.76 15.54
C ASN A 564 3.80 -18.23 14.91
N GLU A 565 3.97 -19.54 14.68
CA GLU A 565 5.14 -20.10 13.99
C GLU A 565 5.25 -19.57 12.56
N ASN A 566 4.14 -19.55 11.82
CA ASN A 566 4.10 -18.98 10.48
C ASN A 566 4.40 -17.48 10.47
N GLN A 567 3.93 -16.73 11.46
CA GLN A 567 4.18 -15.29 11.57
C GLN A 567 5.67 -15.00 11.85
N LEU A 568 6.32 -15.79 12.71
CA LEU A 568 7.76 -15.70 12.97
C LEU A 568 8.58 -16.04 11.72
N ALA A 569 8.23 -17.11 11.01
CA ALA A 569 8.89 -17.49 9.76
C ALA A 569 8.74 -16.40 8.68
N LEU A 570 7.55 -15.80 8.58
CA LEU A 570 7.30 -14.71 7.63
C LEU A 570 8.12 -13.45 7.96
N MET A 571 8.25 -13.10 9.25
CA MET A 571 9.08 -11.97 9.67
C MET A 571 10.56 -12.18 9.30
N SER A 572 11.10 -13.39 9.52
CA SER A 572 12.48 -13.73 9.14
C SER A 572 12.70 -13.64 7.63
N LEU A 573 11.74 -14.11 6.83
CA LEU A 573 11.83 -14.06 5.37
C LEU A 573 11.78 -12.61 4.85
N VAL A 574 10.95 -11.76 5.47
CA VAL A 574 10.87 -10.33 5.11
C VAL A 574 12.18 -9.60 5.45
N GLU A 575 12.81 -9.95 6.57
CA GLU A 575 14.11 -9.39 6.95
C GLU A 575 15.21 -9.80 5.95
N GLU A 576 15.31 -11.08 5.62
CA GLU A 576 16.25 -11.61 4.62
C GLU A 576 16.02 -10.99 3.23
N LEU A 577 14.75 -10.79 2.84
CA LEU A 577 14.40 -10.13 1.57
C LEU A 577 14.84 -8.66 1.56
N ASN A 578 14.67 -7.94 2.67
CA ASN A 578 15.09 -6.54 2.78
C ASN A 578 16.62 -6.41 2.71
N ASP A 579 17.36 -7.31 3.36
CA ASP A 579 18.82 -7.33 3.31
C ASP A 579 19.32 -7.63 1.89
N THR A 580 18.77 -8.66 1.26
CA THR A 580 19.14 -9.04 -0.12
C THR A 580 18.81 -7.92 -1.11
N THR A 581 17.68 -7.23 -0.94
CA THR A 581 17.31 -6.10 -1.82
C THR A 581 18.20 -4.88 -1.62
N ALA A 582 18.64 -4.60 -0.39
CA ALA A 582 19.62 -3.55 -0.11
C ALA A 582 20.99 -3.87 -0.72
N GLU A 583 21.46 -5.12 -0.59
CA GLU A 583 22.71 -5.57 -1.22
C GLU A 583 22.66 -5.46 -2.76
N LEU A 584 21.55 -5.88 -3.36
CA LEU A 584 21.33 -5.77 -4.80
C LEU A 584 21.32 -4.32 -5.27
N ALA A 585 20.70 -3.40 -4.51
CA ALA A 585 20.70 -1.99 -4.84
C ALA A 585 22.13 -1.41 -4.85
N VAL A 586 22.93 -1.74 -3.83
CA VAL A 586 24.34 -1.31 -3.75
C VAL A 586 25.18 -1.92 -4.88
N ALA A 587 24.98 -3.20 -5.19
CA ALA A 587 25.69 -3.88 -6.28
C ALA A 587 25.34 -3.26 -7.65
N ARG A 588 24.05 -2.96 -7.89
CA ARG A 588 23.59 -2.30 -9.11
C ARG A 588 24.18 -0.91 -9.25
N ASP A 589 24.15 -0.10 -8.21
CA ASP A 589 24.66 1.27 -8.26
C ASP A 589 26.19 1.30 -8.50
N ARG A 590 26.93 0.32 -7.95
CA ARG A 590 28.36 0.13 -8.26
C ARG A 590 28.59 -0.28 -9.72
N ALA A 591 27.79 -1.19 -10.25
CA ALA A 591 27.87 -1.63 -11.64
C ALA A 591 27.55 -0.49 -12.61
N GLU A 592 26.47 0.26 -12.38
CA GLU A 592 26.13 1.44 -13.20
C GLU A 592 27.17 2.55 -13.11
N GLY A 593 27.72 2.79 -11.91
CA GLY A 593 28.82 3.74 -11.71
C GLY A 593 30.07 3.36 -12.51
N ALA A 594 30.46 2.08 -12.47
CA ALA A 594 31.59 1.56 -13.22
C ALA A 594 31.38 1.66 -14.75
N ASP A 595 30.18 1.36 -15.24
CA ASP A 595 29.87 1.42 -16.66
C ASP A 595 29.86 2.84 -17.23
N LYS A 596 29.30 3.81 -16.46
CA LYS A 596 29.36 5.24 -16.81
C LYS A 596 30.80 5.76 -16.82
N LEU A 597 31.61 5.39 -15.83
CA LEU A 597 33.03 5.77 -15.77
C LEU A 597 33.82 5.17 -16.95
N LYS A 598 33.58 3.89 -17.28
CA LYS A 598 34.19 3.22 -18.43
C LYS A 598 33.86 3.94 -19.74
N SER A 599 32.58 4.28 -19.95
CA SER A 599 32.11 4.97 -21.16
C SER A 599 32.68 6.39 -21.28
N ALA A 600 32.67 7.16 -20.19
CA ALA A 600 33.24 8.50 -20.16
C ALA A 600 34.77 8.50 -20.38
N PHE A 601 35.47 7.53 -19.80
CA PHE A 601 36.90 7.33 -19.99
C PHE A 601 37.23 7.03 -21.46
N LEU A 602 36.52 6.10 -22.10
CA LEU A 602 36.73 5.75 -23.51
C LEU A 602 36.46 6.93 -24.45
N ALA A 603 35.39 7.70 -24.20
CA ALA A 603 35.08 8.89 -25.00
C ALA A 603 36.16 9.98 -24.89
N THR A 604 36.64 10.24 -23.67
CA THR A 604 37.69 11.24 -23.41
C THR A 604 39.02 10.81 -24.01
N MET A 605 39.46 9.57 -23.74
CA MET A 605 40.71 9.03 -24.28
C MET A 605 40.71 8.99 -25.80
N SER A 606 39.58 8.68 -26.45
CA SER A 606 39.50 8.72 -27.90
C SER A 606 39.75 10.12 -28.47
N HIS A 607 39.20 11.16 -27.84
CA HIS A 607 39.44 12.54 -28.26
C HIS A 607 40.91 12.94 -28.06
N GLU A 608 41.47 12.60 -26.89
CA GLU A 608 42.87 12.87 -26.54
C GLU A 608 43.87 12.12 -27.45
N LEU A 609 43.53 10.93 -27.93
CA LEU A 609 44.38 10.17 -28.86
C LEU A 609 44.21 10.60 -30.32
N ARG A 610 43.02 11.05 -30.72
CA ARG A 610 42.73 11.51 -32.09
C ARG A 610 43.53 12.77 -32.45
N THR A 611 43.67 13.68 -31.51
CA THR A 611 44.36 14.97 -31.71
C THR A 611 45.83 14.82 -32.11
N PRO A 612 46.69 14.08 -31.36
CA PRO A 612 48.08 13.85 -31.76
C PRO A 612 48.19 12.98 -33.02
N LEU A 613 47.30 12.00 -33.22
CA LEU A 613 47.31 11.16 -34.42
C LEU A 613 47.00 11.96 -35.70
N ASN A 614 46.00 12.82 -35.67
CA ASN A 614 45.69 13.71 -36.80
C ASN A 614 46.86 14.64 -37.12
N SER A 615 47.61 15.06 -36.10
CA SER A 615 48.82 15.86 -36.27
C SER A 615 49.93 15.04 -36.94
N ILE A 616 50.17 13.80 -36.50
CA ILE A 616 51.15 12.89 -37.12
C ILE A 616 50.78 12.60 -38.58
N ILE A 617 49.52 12.26 -38.87
CA ILE A 617 49.03 12.00 -40.23
C ILE A 617 49.18 13.24 -41.11
N GLY A 618 48.86 14.41 -40.56
CA GLY A 618 49.00 15.71 -41.23
C GLY A 618 50.46 16.01 -41.58
N PHE A 619 51.36 16.00 -40.61
CA PHE A 619 52.78 16.32 -40.82
C PHE A 619 53.49 15.30 -41.70
N THR A 620 53.28 14.00 -41.48
CA THR A 620 53.85 12.96 -42.36
C THR A 620 53.31 13.08 -43.78
N GLY A 621 52.02 13.39 -43.95
CA GLY A 621 51.40 13.67 -45.24
C GLY A 621 52.03 14.86 -45.97
N ILE A 622 52.28 15.97 -45.26
CA ILE A 622 52.94 17.18 -45.80
C ILE A 622 54.35 16.85 -46.29
N VAL A 623 55.13 16.11 -45.49
CA VAL A 623 56.51 15.75 -45.85
C VAL A 623 56.52 14.79 -47.03
N LEU A 624 55.65 13.78 -47.06
CA LEU A 624 55.48 12.84 -48.19
C LEU A 624 55.06 13.51 -49.50
N GLN A 625 54.35 14.63 -49.44
CA GLN A 625 53.97 15.43 -50.61
C GLN A 625 55.11 16.32 -51.14
N GLY A 626 56.30 16.27 -50.52
CA GLY A 626 57.47 17.08 -50.91
C GLY A 626 57.37 18.55 -50.51
N MET A 627 56.38 18.93 -49.70
CA MET A 627 56.14 20.33 -49.29
C MET A 627 57.21 20.87 -48.34
N SER A 628 57.98 19.99 -47.68
CA SER A 628 59.08 20.33 -46.77
C SER A 628 60.49 20.12 -47.38
N GLY A 629 60.57 19.89 -48.70
CA GLY A 629 61.81 19.59 -49.43
C GLY A 629 61.82 18.20 -50.08
N PRO A 630 62.82 17.90 -50.93
CA PRO A 630 62.94 16.61 -51.59
C PRO A 630 63.28 15.50 -50.58
N LEU A 631 62.57 14.38 -50.67
CA LEU A 631 62.84 13.16 -49.89
C LEU A 631 63.64 12.16 -50.72
N ASN A 632 64.51 11.40 -50.07
CA ASN A 632 65.02 10.18 -50.66
C ASN A 632 64.00 9.02 -50.50
N ASP A 633 64.16 7.97 -51.30
CA ASP A 633 63.21 6.84 -51.35
C ASP A 633 63.00 6.17 -49.98
N GLU A 634 64.05 6.10 -49.17
CA GLU A 634 63.99 5.47 -47.84
C GLU A 634 63.22 6.35 -46.83
N GLN A 635 63.40 7.67 -46.87
CA GLN A 635 62.64 8.61 -46.04
C GLN A 635 61.16 8.63 -46.42
N ALA A 636 60.85 8.61 -47.73
CA ALA A 636 59.47 8.52 -48.21
C ALA A 636 58.81 7.21 -47.78
N LYS A 637 59.54 6.09 -47.83
CA LYS A 637 59.06 4.80 -47.35
C LYS A 637 58.79 4.80 -45.84
N GLN A 638 59.72 5.30 -45.02
CA GLN A 638 59.57 5.35 -43.57
C GLN A 638 58.44 6.27 -43.10
N LEU A 639 58.29 7.44 -43.73
CA LEU A 639 57.18 8.36 -43.44
C LEU A 639 55.84 7.80 -43.90
N GLY A 640 55.83 7.06 -45.02
CA GLY A 640 54.66 6.30 -45.48
C GLY A 640 54.22 5.29 -44.42
N MET A 641 55.15 4.49 -43.91
CA MET A 641 54.90 3.54 -42.82
C MET A 641 54.34 4.24 -41.58
N ALA A 642 54.95 5.34 -41.13
CA ALA A 642 54.49 6.09 -39.96
C ALA A 642 53.06 6.65 -40.13
N LYS A 643 52.75 7.17 -41.33
CA LYS A 643 51.42 7.67 -41.69
C LYS A 643 50.38 6.55 -41.70
N ASP A 644 50.73 5.41 -42.30
CA ASP A 644 49.83 4.26 -42.39
C ASP A 644 49.55 3.67 -41.01
N SER A 645 50.56 3.56 -40.14
CA SER A 645 50.40 3.14 -38.73
C SER A 645 49.52 4.12 -37.94
N ALA A 646 49.66 5.43 -38.15
CA ALA A 646 48.82 6.42 -37.48
C ALA A 646 47.35 6.38 -37.95
N ASN A 647 47.12 6.20 -39.25
CA ASN A 647 45.78 5.97 -39.80
C ASN A 647 45.16 4.68 -39.24
N HIS A 648 45.96 3.61 -39.11
CA HIS A 648 45.51 2.36 -38.52
C HIS A 648 45.10 2.53 -37.05
N LEU A 649 45.89 3.24 -36.24
CA LEU A 649 45.56 3.50 -34.84
C LEU A 649 44.28 4.36 -34.70
N LEU A 650 44.09 5.32 -35.59
CA LEU A 650 42.87 6.13 -35.62
C LEU A 650 41.62 5.29 -35.94
N ALA A 651 41.74 4.35 -36.88
CA ALA A 651 40.68 3.39 -37.18
C ALA A 651 40.36 2.50 -35.97
N LEU A 652 41.37 1.95 -35.30
CA LEU A 652 41.23 1.16 -34.06
C LEU A 652 40.45 1.91 -32.97
N ILE A 653 40.82 3.17 -32.72
CA ILE A 653 40.17 4.00 -31.71
C ILE A 653 38.69 4.22 -32.05
N ASN A 654 38.37 4.46 -33.33
CA ASN A 654 37.00 4.64 -33.77
C ASN A 654 36.19 3.33 -33.65
N ASP A 655 36.78 2.18 -34.00
CA ASP A 655 36.16 0.85 -33.84
C ASP A 655 35.83 0.54 -32.37
N VAL A 656 36.76 0.85 -31.45
CA VAL A 656 36.56 0.67 -30.00
C VAL A 656 35.43 1.56 -29.48
N LEU A 657 35.37 2.82 -29.94
CA LEU A 657 34.25 3.71 -29.60
C LEU A 657 32.92 3.21 -30.14
N ASP A 658 32.88 2.71 -31.37
CA ASP A 658 31.66 2.19 -31.99
C ASP A 658 31.15 0.97 -31.19
N ILE A 659 32.02 0.04 -30.80
CA ILE A 659 31.66 -1.08 -29.91
C ILE A 659 31.14 -0.59 -28.56
N SER A 660 31.84 0.35 -27.93
CA SER A 660 31.42 0.86 -26.62
C SER A 660 30.05 1.54 -26.66
N LYS A 661 29.75 2.29 -27.73
CA LYS A 661 28.43 2.92 -27.91
C LYS A 661 27.32 1.92 -28.19
N ILE A 662 27.63 0.86 -28.93
CA ILE A 662 26.70 -0.24 -29.21
C ILE A 662 26.38 -1.00 -27.92
N GLU A 663 27.39 -1.37 -27.12
CA GLU A 663 27.21 -2.08 -25.83
C GLU A 663 26.43 -1.23 -24.82
N ALA A 664 26.68 0.08 -24.78
CA ALA A 664 25.97 1.02 -23.89
C ALA A 664 24.55 1.38 -24.39
N GLY A 665 24.08 0.82 -25.51
CA GLY A 665 22.77 1.13 -26.09
C GLY A 665 22.61 2.59 -26.57
N GLN A 666 23.72 3.31 -26.77
CA GLN A 666 23.74 4.73 -27.16
C GLN A 666 23.68 4.96 -28.67
N VAL A 667 23.67 3.90 -29.47
CA VAL A 667 23.53 4.00 -30.93
C VAL A 667 22.07 4.05 -31.33
N GLU A 668 21.64 5.20 -31.83
CA GLU A 668 20.27 5.38 -32.34
C GLU A 668 20.07 4.79 -33.75
N ILE A 669 19.08 3.90 -33.80
CA ILE A 669 18.28 3.37 -34.92
C ILE A 669 17.65 4.33 -35.96
N ILE A 670 18.36 5.03 -36.86
CA ILE A 670 17.65 5.94 -37.79
C ILE A 670 17.11 5.19 -39.02
N ARG A 671 15.86 4.70 -38.93
CA ARG A 671 15.19 4.00 -40.03
C ARG A 671 14.58 4.96 -41.04
N ARG A 672 15.03 4.91 -42.30
CA ARG A 672 14.48 5.69 -43.42
C ARG A 672 14.39 4.81 -44.68
N PRO A 673 13.45 5.08 -45.60
CA PRO A 673 13.42 4.41 -46.89
C PRO A 673 14.66 4.79 -47.72
N PHE A 674 15.38 3.80 -48.25
CA PHE A 674 16.45 4.01 -49.20
C PHE A 674 16.54 2.85 -50.21
N ASP A 675 17.07 3.12 -51.40
CA ASP A 675 17.32 2.10 -52.42
C ASP A 675 18.58 1.28 -52.07
N MET A 676 18.41 -0.03 -51.86
CA MET A 676 19.51 -0.95 -51.51
C MET A 676 20.57 -1.01 -52.61
N ARG A 677 20.15 -0.93 -53.89
CA ARG A 677 21.07 -0.96 -55.03
C ARG A 677 22.08 0.17 -54.96
N SER A 678 21.61 1.39 -54.69
CA SER A 678 22.46 2.57 -54.51
C SER A 678 23.50 2.39 -53.39
N VAL A 679 23.15 1.74 -52.28
CA VAL A 679 24.08 1.53 -51.16
C VAL A 679 25.16 0.51 -51.51
N ILE A 680 24.79 -0.60 -52.16
CA ILE A 680 25.75 -1.61 -52.62
C ILE A 680 26.73 -1.00 -53.63
N GLU A 681 26.24 -0.23 -54.60
CA GLU A 681 27.07 0.48 -55.58
C GLU A 681 28.02 1.49 -54.91
N THR A 682 27.54 2.21 -53.89
CA THR A 682 28.36 3.16 -53.13
C THR A 682 29.48 2.44 -52.38
N ALA A 683 29.18 1.34 -51.68
CA ALA A 683 30.18 0.54 -50.98
C ALA A 683 31.24 -0.04 -51.94
N LEU A 684 30.83 -0.54 -53.11
CA LEU A 684 31.75 -1.05 -54.13
C LEU A 684 32.66 0.04 -54.69
N ARG A 685 32.12 1.24 -54.98
CA ARG A 685 32.92 2.39 -55.44
C ARG A 685 33.99 2.80 -54.43
N THR A 686 33.67 2.74 -53.13
CA THR A 686 34.60 3.07 -52.05
C THR A 686 35.79 2.10 -52.00
N VAL A 687 35.56 0.80 -52.25
CA VAL A 687 36.62 -0.23 -52.17
C VAL A 687 37.33 -0.46 -53.52
N LEU A 688 36.76 -0.01 -54.64
CA LEU A 688 37.29 -0.20 -55.99
C LEU A 688 38.79 0.15 -56.15
N PRO A 689 39.32 1.28 -55.61
CA PRO A 689 40.74 1.61 -55.75
C PRO A 689 41.68 0.57 -55.10
N LEU A 690 41.25 -0.05 -53.99
CA LEU A 690 42.03 -1.06 -53.28
C LEU A 690 42.10 -2.38 -54.06
N ALA A 691 40.97 -2.79 -54.65
CA ALA A 691 40.91 -3.97 -55.50
C ALA A 691 41.67 -3.77 -56.83
N ALA A 692 41.56 -2.59 -57.44
CA ALA A 692 42.27 -2.25 -58.67
C ALA A 692 43.81 -2.29 -58.47
N LYS A 693 44.31 -1.87 -57.30
CA LYS A 693 45.72 -1.97 -56.93
C LYS A 693 46.23 -3.42 -56.88
N LYS A 694 45.35 -4.39 -56.55
CA LYS A 694 45.64 -5.83 -56.54
C LYS A 694 45.25 -6.55 -57.85
N GLY A 695 44.63 -5.86 -58.81
CA GLY A 695 44.13 -6.46 -60.05
C GLY A 695 42.94 -7.43 -59.87
N LEU A 696 42.15 -7.27 -58.81
CA LEU A 696 40.99 -8.11 -58.52
C LEU A 696 39.73 -7.62 -59.27
N SER A 697 38.88 -8.55 -59.71
CA SER A 697 37.53 -8.19 -60.23
C SER A 697 36.56 -7.93 -59.08
N LEU A 698 35.79 -6.84 -59.17
CA LEU A 698 34.70 -6.51 -58.25
C LEU A 698 33.38 -6.55 -59.01
N ASP A 699 32.59 -7.59 -58.75
CA ASP A 699 31.30 -7.80 -59.43
C ASP A 699 30.12 -7.58 -58.49
N SER A 700 28.97 -7.18 -59.04
CA SER A 700 27.70 -7.19 -58.31
C SER A 700 26.63 -7.98 -59.05
N ALA A 701 25.83 -8.73 -58.29
CA ALA A 701 24.72 -9.54 -58.78
C ALA A 701 23.47 -9.23 -57.95
N ILE A 702 22.80 -8.12 -58.27
CA ILE A 702 21.63 -7.62 -57.54
C ILE A 702 20.37 -8.02 -58.31
N ALA A 703 19.54 -8.88 -57.71
CA ALA A 703 18.27 -9.30 -58.29
C ALA A 703 17.35 -8.10 -58.59
N SER A 704 16.52 -8.20 -59.62
CA SER A 704 15.68 -7.09 -60.11
C SER A 704 14.57 -6.70 -59.13
N ASP A 705 14.23 -7.59 -58.19
CA ASP A 705 13.22 -7.39 -57.15
C ASP A 705 13.77 -6.80 -55.84
N VAL A 706 15.08 -6.55 -55.76
CA VAL A 706 15.70 -5.80 -54.66
C VAL A 706 15.56 -4.30 -54.93
N GLY A 707 14.68 -3.64 -54.17
CA GLY A 707 14.37 -2.22 -54.30
C GLY A 707 14.56 -1.42 -53.01
N VAL A 708 13.59 -0.56 -52.69
CA VAL A 708 13.62 0.31 -51.52
C VAL A 708 13.37 -0.50 -50.23
N ILE A 709 14.24 -0.33 -49.24
CA ILE A 709 14.09 -0.92 -47.90
C ILE A 709 13.99 0.17 -46.83
N ILE A 710 13.38 -0.14 -45.68
CA ILE A 710 13.32 0.76 -44.52
C ILE A 710 14.33 0.28 -43.47
N SER A 711 15.47 0.96 -43.39
CA SER A 711 16.52 0.62 -42.42
C SER A 711 17.44 1.83 -42.19
N ASP A 712 18.56 1.67 -41.51
CA ASP A 712 19.59 2.70 -41.40
C ASP A 712 20.60 2.59 -42.54
N ARG A 713 20.45 3.46 -43.53
CA ARG A 713 21.32 3.52 -44.72
C ARG A 713 22.80 3.53 -44.35
N ARG A 714 23.20 4.32 -43.35
CA ARG A 714 24.60 4.54 -42.99
C ARG A 714 25.18 3.29 -42.34
N ARG A 715 24.41 2.60 -41.49
CA ARG A 715 24.85 1.35 -40.85
C ARG A 715 24.94 0.20 -41.84
N VAL A 716 24.01 0.11 -42.78
CA VAL A 716 24.06 -0.88 -43.87
C VAL A 716 25.28 -0.64 -44.76
N GLU A 717 25.56 0.61 -45.12
CA GLU A 717 26.77 0.98 -45.87
C GLU A 717 28.06 0.62 -45.11
N GLN A 718 28.10 0.85 -43.79
CA GLN A 718 29.22 0.49 -42.93
C GLN A 718 29.47 -1.04 -42.90
N ILE A 719 28.41 -1.85 -42.78
CA ILE A 719 28.52 -3.31 -42.84
C ILE A 719 29.09 -3.76 -44.19
N LEU A 720 28.58 -3.20 -45.29
CA LEU A 720 29.01 -3.55 -46.65
C LEU A 720 30.48 -3.17 -46.91
N ILE A 721 30.90 -1.96 -46.53
CA ILE A 721 32.29 -1.52 -46.70
C ILE A 721 33.24 -2.42 -45.90
N ASN A 722 32.87 -2.81 -44.69
CA ASN A 722 33.69 -3.69 -43.85
C ASN A 722 33.81 -5.11 -44.44
N LEU A 723 32.70 -5.71 -44.90
CA LEU A 723 32.72 -7.04 -45.49
C LEU A 723 33.44 -7.07 -46.84
N VAL A 724 33.18 -6.12 -47.73
CA VAL A 724 33.84 -6.01 -49.04
C VAL A 724 35.33 -5.66 -48.88
N GLY A 725 35.66 -4.78 -47.93
CA GLY A 725 37.04 -4.45 -47.58
C GLY A 725 37.82 -5.66 -47.10
N ASN A 726 37.22 -6.48 -46.22
CA ASN A 726 37.83 -7.75 -45.78
C ASN A 726 38.03 -8.73 -46.95
N ALA A 727 37.02 -8.90 -47.81
CA ALA A 727 37.11 -9.75 -48.99
C ALA A 727 38.27 -9.35 -49.92
N VAL A 728 38.44 -8.06 -50.19
CA VAL A 728 39.55 -7.53 -51.01
C VAL A 728 40.89 -7.68 -50.29
N LYS A 729 40.92 -7.50 -48.97
CA LYS A 729 42.13 -7.64 -48.15
C LYS A 729 42.69 -9.06 -48.22
N PHE A 730 41.84 -10.08 -48.10
CA PHE A 730 42.24 -11.50 -48.02
C PHE A 730 42.26 -12.25 -49.36
N THR A 731 41.99 -11.54 -50.46
CA THR A 731 42.12 -12.07 -51.81
C THR A 731 43.37 -11.48 -52.47
N GLU A 732 44.25 -12.33 -53.00
CA GLU A 732 45.45 -11.91 -53.73
C GLU A 732 45.22 -11.96 -55.25
N GLN A 733 44.50 -12.97 -55.74
CA GLN A 733 44.09 -13.10 -57.15
C GLN A 733 42.66 -13.63 -57.23
N GLY A 734 41.90 -13.23 -58.26
CA GLY A 734 40.53 -13.68 -58.48
C GLY A 734 39.51 -12.55 -58.35
N PHE A 735 38.38 -12.80 -57.68
CA PHE A 735 37.27 -11.85 -57.63
C PHE A 735 36.60 -11.75 -56.26
N VAL A 736 35.95 -10.61 -56.05
CA VAL A 736 35.00 -10.36 -54.96
C VAL A 736 33.64 -10.05 -55.58
N ARG A 737 32.60 -10.74 -55.14
CA ARG A 737 31.24 -10.58 -55.65
C ARG A 737 30.26 -10.24 -54.54
N VAL A 738 29.49 -9.17 -54.73
CA VAL A 738 28.36 -8.82 -53.86
C VAL A 738 27.06 -9.21 -54.55
N ALA A 739 26.29 -10.10 -53.93
CA ALA A 739 24.97 -10.49 -54.42
C ALA A 739 23.88 -10.04 -53.44
N ALA A 740 22.74 -9.62 -53.97
CA ALA A 740 21.58 -9.28 -53.14
C ALA A 740 20.31 -9.85 -53.78
N ARG A 741 19.46 -10.46 -52.96
CA ARG A 741 18.17 -11.03 -53.39
C ARG A 741 17.09 -10.87 -52.31
N LEU A 742 15.84 -10.86 -52.74
CA LEU A 742 14.70 -10.93 -51.85
C LEU A 742 14.49 -12.38 -51.39
N VAL A 743 14.28 -12.60 -50.09
CA VAL A 743 13.92 -13.89 -49.52
C VAL A 743 12.52 -13.76 -48.93
N ARG A 744 11.54 -14.39 -49.59
CA ARG A 744 10.14 -14.37 -49.13
C ARG A 744 9.89 -15.45 -48.10
N SER A 745 8.99 -15.16 -47.16
CA SER A 745 8.76 -15.97 -45.95
C SER A 745 8.39 -17.46 -46.17
N LYS A 746 8.00 -17.87 -47.38
CA LYS A 746 7.71 -19.28 -47.73
C LYS A 746 8.96 -20.16 -47.95
N GLU A 747 10.15 -19.57 -48.15
CA GLU A 747 11.39 -20.34 -48.39
C GLU A 747 12.21 -20.60 -47.12
N PHE A 748 11.93 -19.88 -46.03
CA PHE A 748 12.70 -19.99 -44.78
C PHE A 748 12.38 -21.27 -43.99
N GLY A 749 11.17 -21.83 -44.15
CA GLY A 749 10.72 -23.05 -43.47
C GLY A 749 11.24 -24.37 -44.06
N ALA A 750 11.99 -24.35 -45.16
CA ALA A 750 12.48 -25.56 -45.82
C ALA A 750 14.00 -25.81 -45.66
N ARG A 751 14.71 -24.97 -44.90
CA ARG A 751 16.18 -25.06 -44.71
C ARG A 751 16.65 -24.96 -43.26
N SER A 752 15.74 -24.99 -42.29
CA SER A 752 16.08 -24.96 -40.86
C SER A 752 16.67 -26.26 -40.32
N ASP A 753 16.54 -27.38 -41.05
CA ASP A 753 16.80 -28.71 -40.48
C ASP A 753 18.16 -29.31 -40.89
N GLU A 754 18.97 -28.63 -41.70
CA GLU A 754 20.24 -29.19 -42.23
C GLU A 754 21.52 -28.44 -41.87
N PHE A 755 21.45 -27.28 -41.20
CA PHE A 755 22.64 -26.45 -40.96
C PHE A 755 22.66 -25.95 -39.52
N GLY A 756 23.31 -26.73 -38.64
CA GLY A 756 23.43 -26.50 -37.20
C GLY A 756 23.72 -25.04 -36.84
N VAL A 757 22.74 -24.42 -36.17
CA VAL A 757 22.81 -23.05 -35.68
C VAL A 757 23.36 -23.07 -34.25
N VAL A 758 24.52 -22.45 -34.03
CA VAL A 758 24.91 -21.98 -32.69
C VAL A 758 24.27 -20.61 -32.48
N SER A 759 23.04 -20.62 -31.96
CA SER A 759 22.32 -19.45 -31.48
C SER A 759 22.35 -19.50 -29.95
N ALA A 760 23.38 -18.89 -29.34
CA ALA A 760 23.28 -18.55 -27.94
C ALA A 760 22.60 -17.18 -27.84
N LEU A 761 21.44 -17.15 -27.16
CA LEU A 761 20.56 -16.01 -26.87
C LEU A 761 19.47 -15.72 -27.92
N SER A 762 18.44 -16.57 -27.96
CA SER A 762 17.09 -16.14 -28.35
C SER A 762 16.05 -16.73 -27.39
N THR A 763 15.76 -16.01 -26.32
CA THR A 763 14.51 -16.15 -25.57
C THR A 763 13.54 -15.08 -26.06
N GLN A 764 12.42 -15.54 -26.63
CA GLN A 764 11.20 -14.80 -26.91
C GLN A 764 11.27 -13.62 -27.89
N SER A 765 11.07 -13.90 -29.18
CA SER A 765 10.15 -13.08 -29.98
C SER A 765 9.55 -13.91 -31.12
N SER A 766 8.23 -13.87 -31.20
CA SER A 766 7.39 -14.58 -32.18
C SER A 766 7.84 -14.36 -33.63
N ALA A 767 7.87 -15.44 -34.39
CA ALA A 767 7.97 -15.45 -35.84
C ALA A 767 6.85 -14.60 -36.47
N LEU A 768 7.17 -13.35 -36.84
CA LEU A 768 6.43 -12.64 -37.88
C LEU A 768 7.07 -13.00 -39.23
N HIS A 769 6.26 -13.54 -40.13
CA HIS A 769 6.57 -13.62 -41.56
C HIS A 769 6.96 -12.23 -42.10
N ARG A 770 8.26 -11.94 -42.16
CA ARG A 770 8.78 -10.73 -42.81
C ARG A 770 9.58 -11.17 -44.02
N ASP A 771 9.29 -10.57 -45.16
CA ASP A 771 10.17 -10.65 -46.32
C ASP A 771 11.51 -10.00 -45.94
N LEU A 772 12.61 -10.68 -46.27
CA LEU A 772 13.96 -10.27 -45.94
C LEU A 772 14.70 -9.90 -47.22
N VAL A 773 15.66 -8.98 -47.11
CA VAL A 773 16.71 -8.85 -48.12
C VAL A 773 17.93 -9.62 -47.63
N GLU A 774 18.40 -10.59 -48.43
CA GLU A 774 19.64 -11.33 -48.19
C GLU A 774 20.74 -10.71 -49.04
N ILE A 775 21.84 -10.35 -48.40
CA ILE A 775 23.03 -9.82 -49.05
C ILE A 775 24.21 -10.73 -48.73
N SER A 776 24.96 -11.15 -49.76
CA SER A 776 26.16 -11.95 -49.60
C SER A 776 27.37 -11.32 -50.26
N VAL A 777 28.50 -11.34 -49.57
CA VAL A 777 29.82 -10.95 -50.08
C VAL A 777 30.67 -12.21 -50.17
N ALA A 778 31.03 -12.61 -51.39
CA ALA A 778 31.84 -13.79 -51.67
C ALA A 778 33.20 -13.40 -52.25
N ASP A 779 34.25 -14.09 -51.83
CA ASP A 779 35.62 -13.91 -52.29
C ASP A 779 36.26 -15.25 -52.68
N THR A 780 37.34 -15.18 -53.47
CA THR A 780 38.18 -16.34 -53.85
C THR A 780 39.52 -16.32 -53.11
N GLY A 781 39.56 -15.74 -51.92
CA GLY A 781 40.76 -15.56 -51.12
C GLY A 781 41.19 -16.84 -50.37
N ILE A 782 41.97 -16.65 -49.32
CA ILE A 782 42.55 -17.76 -48.54
C ILE A 782 41.51 -18.62 -47.79
N GLY A 783 40.27 -18.14 -47.66
CA GLY A 783 39.24 -18.77 -46.85
C GLY A 783 39.58 -18.82 -45.35
N ILE A 784 38.75 -19.49 -44.57
CA ILE A 784 38.83 -19.55 -43.10
C ILE A 784 38.79 -21.01 -42.70
N LYS A 785 39.66 -21.41 -41.76
CA LYS A 785 39.68 -22.77 -41.24
C LYS A 785 38.46 -23.03 -40.35
N PRO A 786 37.91 -24.26 -40.34
CA PRO A 786 36.76 -24.60 -39.49
C PRO A 786 36.96 -24.28 -38.00
N GLU A 787 38.18 -24.46 -37.48
CA GLU A 787 38.55 -24.20 -36.08
C GLU A 787 38.50 -22.71 -35.66
N ASP A 788 38.42 -21.81 -36.63
CA ASP A 788 38.44 -20.36 -36.40
C ASP A 788 37.10 -19.67 -36.66
N LEU A 789 36.11 -20.39 -37.20
CA LEU A 789 34.77 -19.86 -37.50
C LEU A 789 34.06 -19.32 -36.24
N ASP A 790 34.16 -20.02 -35.12
CA ASP A 790 33.53 -19.65 -33.83
C ASP A 790 34.14 -18.39 -33.18
N LYS A 791 35.27 -17.90 -33.71
CA LYS A 791 36.00 -16.76 -33.17
C LYS A 791 35.78 -15.47 -33.97
N LEU A 792 35.19 -15.55 -35.17
CA LEU A 792 35.15 -14.42 -36.13
C LEU A 792 34.37 -13.20 -35.66
N PHE A 793 33.31 -13.39 -34.88
CA PHE A 793 32.46 -12.29 -34.38
C PHE A 793 32.82 -11.84 -32.96
N LYS A 794 33.88 -12.41 -32.35
CA LYS A 794 34.36 -12.00 -31.02
C LYS A 794 35.26 -10.77 -31.15
N PRO A 795 35.09 -9.72 -30.32
CA PRO A 795 35.96 -8.55 -30.33
C PRO A 795 37.44 -8.94 -30.14
N PHE A 796 38.34 -8.26 -30.85
CA PHE A 796 39.80 -8.44 -30.78
C PHE A 796 40.31 -9.81 -31.23
N SER A 797 39.48 -10.63 -31.88
CA SER A 797 39.89 -11.93 -32.39
C SER A 797 40.47 -11.81 -33.80
N GLN A 798 41.68 -12.32 -34.01
CA GLN A 798 42.32 -12.44 -35.32
C GLN A 798 42.69 -13.90 -35.59
N VAL A 799 42.55 -14.32 -36.84
CA VAL A 799 42.89 -15.69 -37.25
C VAL A 799 44.34 -15.71 -37.70
N ASP A 800 45.19 -16.38 -36.92
CA ASP A 800 46.64 -16.37 -37.08
C ASP A 800 47.05 -17.34 -38.20
N THR A 801 47.09 -16.83 -39.42
CA THR A 801 47.60 -17.57 -40.59
C THR A 801 48.99 -17.04 -40.90
N GLY A 802 49.99 -17.88 -41.19
CA GLY A 802 51.38 -17.42 -41.42
C GLY A 802 51.57 -16.37 -42.54
N LEU A 803 50.52 -16.09 -43.34
CA LEU A 803 50.43 -14.98 -44.31
C LEU A 803 49.87 -13.66 -43.73
N ALA A 804 49.27 -13.68 -42.54
CA ALA A 804 48.68 -12.53 -41.85
C ALA A 804 49.72 -11.51 -41.35
N ARG A 805 51.01 -11.86 -41.30
CA ARG A 805 52.09 -10.91 -40.97
C ARG A 805 52.20 -9.72 -41.94
N ASN A 806 51.62 -9.82 -43.14
CA ASN A 806 51.63 -8.74 -44.12
C ASN A 806 50.34 -7.88 -44.12
N HIS A 807 49.34 -8.20 -43.30
CA HIS A 807 48.00 -7.61 -43.41
C HIS A 807 47.39 -7.27 -42.04
N GLU A 808 47.86 -6.19 -41.41
CA GLU A 808 47.36 -5.69 -40.11
C GLU A 808 45.84 -5.37 -40.16
N GLY A 809 45.06 -5.89 -39.23
CA GLY A 809 43.62 -5.64 -39.08
C GLY A 809 43.28 -5.38 -37.62
N THR A 810 42.11 -4.80 -37.34
CA THR A 810 41.74 -4.41 -35.97
C THR A 810 41.12 -5.56 -35.16
N GLY A 811 40.60 -6.60 -35.82
CA GLY A 811 39.82 -7.65 -35.17
C GLY A 811 38.46 -7.19 -34.63
N LEU A 812 38.04 -5.96 -34.95
CA LEU A 812 36.78 -5.36 -34.47
C LEU A 812 35.74 -5.18 -35.59
N GLY A 813 36.16 -5.15 -36.85
CA GLY A 813 35.26 -4.92 -37.98
C GLY A 813 34.13 -5.96 -38.10
N LEU A 814 34.43 -7.25 -37.89
CA LEU A 814 33.42 -8.32 -37.97
C LEU A 814 32.49 -8.34 -36.74
N SER A 815 32.99 -8.08 -35.53
CA SER A 815 32.15 -7.98 -34.33
C SER A 815 31.21 -6.77 -34.40
N ILE A 816 31.66 -5.63 -34.94
CA ILE A 816 30.82 -4.47 -35.25
C ILE A 816 29.73 -4.84 -36.27
N CYS A 817 30.08 -5.55 -37.35
CA CYS A 817 29.09 -6.00 -38.34
C CYS A 817 28.02 -6.89 -37.71
N GLY A 818 28.43 -7.87 -36.87
CA GLY A 818 27.49 -8.74 -36.17
C GLY A 818 26.51 -7.95 -35.28
N LYS A 819 27.03 -7.02 -34.47
CA LYS A 819 26.20 -6.18 -33.61
C LYS A 819 25.30 -5.22 -34.38
N LEU A 820 25.78 -4.61 -35.45
CA LEU A 820 24.96 -3.73 -36.28
C LEU A 820 23.84 -4.49 -36.98
N VAL A 821 24.12 -5.69 -37.52
CA VAL A 821 23.09 -6.55 -38.12
C VAL A 821 22.04 -6.96 -37.10
N GLU A 822 22.45 -7.33 -35.88
CA GLU A 822 21.56 -7.65 -34.76
C GLU A 822 20.65 -6.46 -34.40
N MET A 823 21.23 -5.25 -34.25
CA MET A 823 20.48 -4.01 -33.97
C MET A 823 19.50 -3.63 -35.08
N LEU A 824 19.80 -3.99 -36.34
CA LEU A 824 18.91 -3.78 -37.49
C LEU A 824 17.83 -4.87 -37.60
N GLY A 825 17.81 -5.85 -36.68
CA GLY A 825 16.83 -6.94 -36.65
C GLY A 825 17.13 -8.07 -37.64
N GLY A 826 18.39 -8.21 -38.04
CA GLY A 826 18.88 -9.16 -39.02
C GLY A 826 19.74 -10.28 -38.43
N THR A 827 20.24 -11.16 -39.30
CA THR A 827 21.23 -12.20 -38.93
C THR A 827 22.42 -12.19 -39.90
N ILE A 828 23.62 -12.54 -39.44
CA ILE A 828 24.82 -12.70 -40.27
C ILE A 828 25.41 -14.11 -40.10
N ARG A 829 25.85 -14.72 -41.19
CA ARG A 829 26.50 -16.04 -41.24
C ARG A 829 27.68 -16.03 -42.19
N VAL A 830 28.53 -17.05 -42.08
CA VAL A 830 29.71 -17.23 -42.91
C VAL A 830 29.79 -18.68 -43.39
N GLU A 831 30.09 -18.84 -44.67
CA GLU A 831 30.43 -20.11 -45.31
C GLU A 831 31.86 -19.95 -45.84
N SER A 832 32.80 -20.83 -45.50
CA SER A 832 34.18 -20.72 -45.99
C SER A 832 34.86 -22.07 -46.09
N GLU A 833 35.71 -22.22 -47.11
CA GLU A 833 36.59 -23.37 -47.28
C GLU A 833 38.03 -22.88 -47.39
N TRP A 834 38.92 -23.46 -46.58
CA TRP A 834 40.33 -23.08 -46.56
C TRP A 834 40.98 -23.29 -47.93
N GLY A 835 41.58 -22.22 -48.47
CA GLY A 835 42.20 -22.17 -49.79
C GLY A 835 41.24 -21.91 -50.96
N LYS A 836 39.92 -21.81 -50.74
CA LYS A 836 38.93 -21.55 -51.81
C LYS A 836 38.11 -20.26 -51.63
N GLY A 837 38.24 -19.59 -50.49
CA GLY A 837 37.60 -18.30 -50.22
C GLY A 837 36.52 -18.36 -49.15
N SER A 838 35.86 -17.22 -48.95
CA SER A 838 34.79 -17.07 -47.96
C SER A 838 33.55 -16.38 -48.52
N LYS A 839 32.41 -16.62 -47.89
CA LYS A 839 31.12 -16.02 -48.22
C LYS A 839 30.40 -15.61 -46.95
N PHE A 840 30.36 -14.31 -46.70
CA PHE A 840 29.58 -13.72 -45.62
C PHE A 840 28.18 -13.38 -46.14
N THR A 841 27.14 -13.82 -45.43
CA THR A 841 25.74 -13.56 -45.79
C THR A 841 25.03 -12.92 -44.62
N PHE A 842 24.42 -11.75 -44.82
CA PHE A 842 23.57 -11.13 -43.81
C PHE A 842 22.17 -10.84 -44.36
N THR A 843 21.19 -10.85 -43.46
CA THR A 843 19.77 -10.63 -43.77
C THR A 843 19.27 -9.39 -43.05
N LEU A 844 18.38 -8.62 -43.68
CA LEU A 844 17.71 -7.48 -43.05
C LEU A 844 16.19 -7.54 -43.31
N PRO A 845 15.35 -7.17 -42.34
CA PRO A 845 13.90 -7.08 -42.55
C PRO A 845 13.54 -5.91 -43.47
N LEU A 846 12.57 -6.11 -44.36
CA LEU A 846 12.07 -5.04 -45.24
C LEU A 846 11.19 -4.01 -44.51
N SER A 847 10.72 -4.31 -43.30
CA SER A 847 9.86 -3.47 -42.45
C SER A 847 10.17 -3.59 -40.96
#